data_AF-A0A8K9XTU4-F1
#
_entry.id   AF-A0A8K9XTU4-F1
#
_cell.length_a   1.000
_cell.length_b   1.000
_cell.length_c   1.000
_cell.angle_alpha   90.00
_cell.angle_beta   90.00
_cell.angle_gamma   90.00
#
_symmetry.space_group_name_H-M   'P 1'
#
loop_
_entity.id
_entity.type
_entity.pdbx_description
1 polymer ?
#
loop_
_entity_poly.entity_id
_entity_poly.type
_entity_poly.pdbx_seq_one_letter_code
_entity_poly.pdbx_strand_id
1 'polypeptide(L)'
;IDCLTSVCYSPLPQKESGKTRKKTSNLQETRRRGRMDRSKGEEDIANQLNKLDLRNEASATGTGLVFDSMFTHHRCLWDPSHPECPERVSTVMDMVEKQGLLSRCVTVEARAASNEELHLVHTKEYVDLMRSTQRMDEDQLKTLADSYDSVYIHPSYTCASLAVGSVLQLVDKVMTSELRNGFSVARPPGHHAQVDQMNGYCMFNNLAIAARYAQTRHRVERVLIVDWDVHHGQGIQYIFQEDPSVLYFSVHRYEEGLFWPHLPESDSSAVGTGSGEGYNINLPWNKIGMKDADYVAAFQQLLLPVAYEFQPQLVLVAAGFDSVIGDPKGEMSASPQCFSVLTHMLLGLAQGKLLLVLEGGYNLQSTAEGVCACLRSLLGESCPRLRSPPIPSDSALKSISRSISALYPYWTSLQVLESSEDLDLTTGLVYDQRMMEHHNMWDSHHPELPQRIQRIFSHHDDLGLVSRCLRIPARLALEEELALCHSLEHIAKIKATEGMKTRDLHRLGDEYNSIFISTESYRSARLAAGACFNAVQAVLTGQVRNGVAIVRPPGHHAEKDAACGFCFFNSAALTARYAQSISQKPLRVLILDWDVHHGNGTQHIFEEDDSVLYISLHRYEDGTFFPTSEDAHYNRVGEGKGAGFNVNIPWNGAKMGDAEYLAAFHSVVMPIAREFDPGLVLVSAGFDAARGDPLGGYQVTPPGYAHLTHLLMGLAGGRVLVILEGGYNLTAISESMSACTSILLGDPALPLPPLPPPHPNAAVSINEVIRTHSAYWLSLRIQLPESLRLSLPNPKPRGKRTSKGKKSPRQGNQGGASPGQGSSQTTPQTTPQTTPLPSGDRGDLDLDDLTKGLVSLDLNQSTSANPSPASVPVGGARSKVRLSPMKSPVVKEVKTEAVPNTPEILQPTGAVEVEGASGYSKEPVFELFCGNQDVDGSTMYVVDPLSWCPHLDSVRPVPVGGIDVFRPCEDCGTDTENWICLCCYKVYCGRYVNQHMLTHGMASEHRLVLSFADLSVWCYSCQAYIHNQMVFEAKNAAHCMKFGEDMPLSN
;
A
#
# COMPACT_ATOMS: atom_id res chain seq x y z
N ILE A 1 -20.17 26.95 -55.32
CA ILE A 1 -18.83 27.13 -55.92
C ILE A 1 -17.95 26.08 -55.30
N ASP A 2 -17.40 25.18 -56.12
CA ASP A 2 -17.71 23.77 -55.91
C ASP A 2 -16.49 22.84 -55.83
N CYS A 3 -16.75 21.68 -55.21
CA CYS A 3 -16.11 20.38 -55.42
C CYS A 3 -14.66 20.10 -54.96
N LEU A 4 -14.49 18.81 -54.63
CA LEU A 4 -13.23 18.07 -54.45
C LEU A 4 -12.73 17.57 -55.82
N THR A 5 -11.43 17.22 -55.97
CA THR A 5 -10.98 15.87 -56.44
C THR A 5 -9.45 15.66 -56.59
N SER A 6 -8.97 14.55 -56.00
CA SER A 6 -7.95 13.57 -56.45
C SER A 6 -6.66 13.91 -57.27
N VAL A 7 -5.52 13.43 -56.71
CA VAL A 7 -4.45 12.59 -57.34
C VAL A 7 -3.48 13.18 -58.39
N CYS A 8 -2.19 12.86 -58.22
CA CYS A 8 -1.16 12.81 -59.29
C CYS A 8 -0.07 11.75 -59.00
N TYR A 9 0.57 11.23 -60.06
CA TYR A 9 1.68 10.26 -60.08
C TYR A 9 2.60 10.61 -61.27
N SER A 10 3.93 10.35 -61.24
CA SER A 10 4.83 10.61 -62.40
C SER A 10 6.15 9.80 -62.40
N PRO A 11 6.87 9.62 -63.55
CA PRO A 11 7.88 8.55 -63.70
C PRO A 11 9.30 8.93 -64.24
N LEU A 12 10.22 7.95 -64.12
CA LEU A 12 11.49 7.63 -64.84
C LEU A 12 12.14 8.59 -65.87
N PRO A 13 13.50 8.60 -65.90
CA PRO A 13 14.25 8.30 -67.14
C PRO A 13 15.46 7.34 -66.97
N GLN A 14 16.28 7.11 -68.03
CA GLN A 14 17.33 6.07 -68.10
C GLN A 14 18.78 6.55 -68.35
N LYS A 15 19.74 5.76 -67.85
CA LYS A 15 21.09 5.37 -68.37
C LYS A 15 22.03 6.41 -69.03
N GLU A 16 23.28 6.39 -68.56
CA GLU A 16 24.50 6.51 -69.39
C GLU A 16 25.61 5.55 -68.91
N SER A 17 26.75 5.43 -69.61
CA SER A 17 27.65 4.26 -69.48
C SER A 17 29.16 4.52 -69.37
N GLY A 18 29.74 4.11 -68.23
CA GLY A 18 30.93 3.25 -68.16
C GLY A 18 32.34 3.83 -68.36
N LYS A 19 33.23 3.58 -67.38
CA LYS A 19 34.61 3.12 -67.60
C LYS A 19 35.23 2.51 -66.34
N THR A 20 35.96 1.41 -66.51
CA THR A 20 36.59 0.64 -65.42
C THR A 20 38.03 1.06 -65.15
N ARG A 21 38.44 1.07 -63.87
CA ARG A 21 39.87 1.06 -63.49
C ARG A 21 40.09 0.22 -62.22
N LYS A 22 40.70 -0.96 -62.36
CA LYS A 22 41.03 -1.82 -61.21
C LYS A 22 42.12 -1.17 -60.35
N LYS A 23 41.90 -1.10 -59.04
CA LYS A 23 42.95 -1.12 -58.02
C LYS A 23 42.66 -2.27 -57.07
N THR A 24 43.63 -3.14 -56.86
CA THR A 24 43.57 -4.23 -55.87
C THR A 24 43.88 -3.69 -54.48
N SER A 25 42.93 -3.75 -53.56
CA SER A 25 43.19 -3.60 -52.12
C SER A 25 43.62 -4.95 -51.52
N ASN A 26 44.45 -4.92 -50.48
CA ASN A 26 45.06 -6.12 -49.92
C ASN A 26 44.11 -6.79 -48.90
N LEU A 27 43.63 -8.00 -49.21
CA LEU A 27 42.65 -8.73 -48.39
C LEU A 27 43.15 -9.01 -46.94
N GLN A 28 44.46 -9.06 -46.73
CA GLN A 28 45.05 -9.23 -45.39
C GLN A 28 44.94 -7.98 -44.52
N GLU A 29 44.92 -6.79 -45.12
CA GLU A 29 44.86 -5.51 -44.41
C GLU A 29 43.42 -5.21 -43.94
N THR A 30 42.42 -5.50 -44.79
CA THR A 30 41.00 -5.49 -44.41
C THR A 30 40.72 -6.49 -43.27
N ARG A 31 41.32 -7.70 -43.34
CA ARG A 31 41.23 -8.69 -42.25
C ARG A 31 41.96 -8.28 -40.97
N ARG A 32 42.99 -7.43 -41.04
CA ARG A 32 43.64 -6.87 -39.83
C ARG A 32 42.78 -5.78 -39.18
N ARG A 33 42.21 -4.86 -39.96
CA ARG A 33 41.26 -3.86 -39.41
C ARG A 33 40.04 -4.52 -38.79
N GLY A 34 39.33 -5.38 -39.51
CA GLY A 34 38.15 -6.08 -38.99
C GLY A 34 38.41 -7.03 -37.80
N ARG A 35 39.67 -7.32 -37.46
CA ARG A 35 40.05 -8.04 -36.22
C ARG A 35 40.41 -7.10 -35.07
N MET A 36 40.87 -5.89 -35.38
CA MET A 36 41.20 -4.83 -34.42
C MET A 36 39.95 -4.04 -34.00
N ASP A 37 39.03 -3.80 -34.94
CA ASP A 37 37.71 -3.25 -34.66
C ASP A 37 36.86 -4.25 -33.86
N ARG A 38 37.03 -5.56 -34.10
CA ARG A 38 36.47 -6.62 -33.25
C ARG A 38 37.09 -6.63 -31.86
N SER A 39 38.41 -6.64 -31.70
CA SER A 39 39.01 -6.65 -30.37
C SER A 39 38.64 -5.41 -29.56
N LYS A 40 38.48 -4.25 -30.21
CA LYS A 40 37.95 -3.04 -29.55
C LYS A 40 36.49 -3.19 -29.13
N GLY A 41 35.63 -3.70 -30.02
CA GLY A 41 34.24 -4.00 -29.66
C GLY A 41 34.13 -5.04 -28.54
N GLU A 42 35.01 -6.04 -28.53
CA GLU A 42 35.12 -7.07 -27.49
C GLU A 42 35.65 -6.48 -26.16
N GLU A 43 36.58 -5.52 -26.18
CA GLU A 43 37.01 -4.74 -24.99
C GLU A 43 35.92 -3.79 -24.48
N ASP A 44 35.24 -3.06 -25.36
CA ASP A 44 34.15 -2.15 -24.98
C ASP A 44 32.94 -2.94 -24.42
N ILE A 45 32.61 -4.10 -25.00
CA ILE A 45 31.59 -5.02 -24.47
C ILE A 45 32.04 -5.66 -23.15
N ALA A 46 33.31 -6.05 -23.00
CA ALA A 46 33.83 -6.55 -21.72
C ALA A 46 33.79 -5.46 -20.61
N ASN A 47 34.04 -4.20 -20.97
CA ASN A 47 33.92 -3.06 -20.05
C ASN A 47 32.46 -2.69 -19.72
N GLN A 48 31.49 -3.11 -20.54
CA GLN A 48 30.06 -3.03 -20.23
C GLN A 48 29.59 -4.23 -19.38
N LEU A 49 30.05 -5.45 -19.69
CA LEU A 49 29.78 -6.65 -18.88
C LEU A 49 30.38 -6.56 -17.47
N ASN A 50 31.55 -5.95 -17.31
CA ASN A 50 32.13 -5.63 -16.00
C ASN A 50 31.35 -4.54 -15.21
N LYS A 51 30.24 -4.01 -15.75
CA LYS A 51 29.26 -3.17 -15.04
C LYS A 51 27.91 -3.87 -14.82
N LEU A 52 27.77 -5.11 -15.26
CA LEU A 52 26.55 -5.93 -15.15
C LEU A 52 26.75 -7.08 -14.14
N ASP A 53 27.42 -6.79 -13.02
CA ASP A 53 27.47 -7.70 -11.88
C ASP A 53 26.20 -7.54 -11.05
N LEU A 54 25.17 -8.32 -11.36
CA LEU A 54 23.86 -8.30 -10.70
C LEU A 54 23.85 -8.96 -9.31
N ARG A 55 25.03 -9.31 -8.77
CA ARG A 55 25.23 -9.71 -7.38
C ARG A 55 25.04 -8.51 -6.45
N ASN A 56 23.77 -8.27 -6.11
CA ASN A 56 23.23 -7.03 -5.57
C ASN A 56 23.26 -5.87 -6.59
N GLU A 57 22.13 -5.67 -7.29
CA GLU A 57 21.59 -4.31 -7.23
C GLU A 57 21.34 -3.98 -5.76
N ALA A 58 22.28 -3.27 -5.15
CA ALA A 58 22.17 -2.87 -3.75
C ALA A 58 21.01 -1.88 -3.63
N SER A 59 19.85 -2.37 -3.17
CA SER A 59 18.67 -1.56 -2.87
C SER A 59 19.10 -0.30 -2.13
N ALA A 60 18.83 0.87 -2.72
CA ALA A 60 19.49 2.11 -2.32
C ALA A 60 19.32 2.36 -0.81
N THR A 61 20.43 2.46 -0.09
CA THR A 61 20.48 2.67 1.36
C THR A 61 21.21 3.96 1.70
N GLY A 62 20.73 4.64 2.74
CA GLY A 62 21.37 5.85 3.26
C GLY A 62 20.76 7.13 2.68
N THR A 63 20.91 8.19 3.48
CA THR A 63 20.34 9.52 3.27
C THR A 63 21.44 10.50 2.91
N GLY A 64 21.31 11.21 1.80
CA GLY A 64 22.20 12.31 1.47
C GLY A 64 21.94 13.52 2.36
N LEU A 65 23.00 14.15 2.87
CA LEU A 65 22.91 15.44 3.56
C LEU A 65 23.87 16.43 2.89
N VAL A 66 23.33 17.53 2.36
CA VAL A 66 24.13 18.64 1.80
C VAL A 66 24.04 19.86 2.69
N PHE A 67 25.21 20.42 2.99
CA PHE A 67 25.39 21.73 3.64
C PHE A 67 26.72 22.32 3.16
N ASP A 68 26.77 23.63 2.91
CA ASP A 68 27.99 24.38 2.63
C ASP A 68 28.10 25.58 3.58
N SER A 69 29.30 25.81 4.12
CA SER A 69 29.65 27.00 4.90
C SER A 69 29.30 28.33 4.22
N MET A 70 29.28 28.40 2.89
CA MET A 70 28.86 29.57 2.12
C MET A 70 27.40 29.98 2.43
N PHE A 71 26.56 29.04 2.84
CA PHE A 71 25.17 29.31 3.25
C PHE A 71 25.08 30.22 4.49
N THR A 72 26.14 30.40 5.29
CA THR A 72 26.17 31.37 6.40
C THR A 72 26.62 32.78 5.97
N HIS A 73 27.03 32.98 4.71
CA HIS A 73 27.60 34.26 4.26
C HIS A 73 26.56 35.23 3.68
N HIS A 74 25.35 34.77 3.37
CA HIS A 74 24.24 35.60 2.87
C HIS A 74 23.44 36.19 4.04
N ARG A 75 23.29 37.51 4.14
CA ARG A 75 22.51 38.17 5.20
C ARG A 75 22.01 39.54 4.78
N CYS A 76 20.95 40.03 5.44
CA CYS A 76 20.54 41.42 5.27
C CYS A 76 21.63 42.37 5.80
N LEU A 77 21.96 43.40 5.02
CA LEU A 77 22.98 44.39 5.40
C LEU A 77 22.39 45.51 6.28
N TRP A 78 21.15 45.90 5.99
CA TRP A 78 20.45 47.03 6.61
C TRP A 78 19.48 46.66 7.74
N ASP A 79 19.28 45.36 8.02
CA ASP A 79 18.54 44.85 9.19
C ASP A 79 19.28 43.66 9.82
N PRO A 80 20.00 43.85 10.94
CA PRO A 80 20.69 42.77 11.65
C PRO A 80 19.75 41.87 12.49
N SER A 81 18.45 42.18 12.52
CA SER A 81 17.39 41.40 13.17
C SER A 81 16.48 40.67 12.17
N HIS A 82 16.85 40.67 10.89
CA HIS A 82 16.08 40.04 9.82
C HIS A 82 15.86 38.53 10.09
N PRO A 83 14.63 37.99 9.96
CA PRO A 83 14.31 36.62 10.38
C PRO A 83 14.97 35.55 9.48
N GLU A 84 15.11 35.83 8.20
CA GLU A 84 15.90 34.98 7.29
C GLU A 84 17.39 35.35 7.45
N CYS A 85 18.14 34.53 8.18
CA CYS A 85 19.50 34.81 8.66
C CYS A 85 20.43 33.57 8.63
N PRO A 86 21.77 33.76 8.65
CA PRO A 86 22.77 32.68 8.73
C PRO A 86 22.55 31.67 9.85
N GLU A 87 22.06 32.14 11.00
CA GLU A 87 21.92 31.37 12.23
C GLU A 87 20.92 30.20 12.08
N ARG A 88 19.99 30.29 11.12
CA ARG A 88 19.02 29.23 10.77
C ARG A 88 19.74 27.91 10.45
N VAL A 89 20.61 27.93 9.45
CA VAL A 89 21.30 26.72 8.98
C VAL A 89 22.43 26.28 9.91
N SER A 90 23.12 27.21 10.59
CA SER A 90 24.12 26.81 11.58
C SER A 90 23.48 26.11 12.78
N THR A 91 22.34 26.62 13.29
CA THR A 91 21.63 25.98 14.43
C THR A 91 21.06 24.61 14.05
N VAL A 92 20.58 24.45 12.81
CA VAL A 92 20.21 23.14 12.25
C VAL A 92 21.41 22.18 12.29
N MET A 93 22.54 22.53 11.68
CA MET A 93 23.71 21.65 11.60
C MET A 93 24.30 21.32 12.98
N ASP A 94 24.39 22.32 13.87
CA ASP A 94 24.77 22.15 15.29
C ASP A 94 23.90 21.08 15.98
N MET A 95 22.59 21.06 15.72
CA MET A 95 21.68 20.10 16.34
C MET A 95 21.77 18.72 15.69
N VAL A 96 21.89 18.65 14.36
CA VAL A 96 22.05 17.42 13.58
C VAL A 96 23.36 16.69 13.96
N GLU A 97 24.43 17.42 14.28
CA GLU A 97 25.65 16.86 14.86
C GLU A 97 25.43 16.40 16.32
N LYS A 98 24.88 17.26 17.20
CA LYS A 98 24.67 16.93 18.63
C LYS A 98 23.71 15.76 18.87
N GLN A 99 22.78 15.50 17.95
CA GLN A 99 21.89 14.34 17.99
C GLN A 99 22.48 13.09 17.28
N GLY A 100 23.71 13.17 16.77
CA GLY A 100 24.41 12.06 16.09
C GLY A 100 23.91 11.76 14.68
N LEU A 101 22.90 12.47 14.18
CA LEU A 101 22.27 12.26 12.87
C LEU A 101 23.25 12.54 11.73
N LEU A 102 24.13 13.55 11.87
CA LEU A 102 25.18 13.86 10.90
C LEU A 102 26.06 12.65 10.57
N SER A 103 26.42 11.85 11.59
CA SER A 103 27.30 10.68 11.44
C SER A 103 26.66 9.48 10.75
N ARG A 104 25.34 9.53 10.51
CA ARG A 104 24.56 8.49 9.82
C ARG A 104 24.13 8.89 8.41
N CYS A 105 24.21 10.18 8.08
CA CYS A 105 23.98 10.67 6.72
C CYS A 105 25.24 10.48 5.86
N VAL A 106 25.04 10.27 4.56
CA VAL A 106 26.12 10.40 3.58
C VAL A 106 26.27 11.88 3.24
N THR A 107 27.39 12.49 3.62
CA THR A 107 27.69 13.88 3.24
C THR A 107 27.85 13.97 1.72
N VAL A 108 27.07 14.85 1.08
CA VAL A 108 27.15 15.12 -0.36
C VAL A 108 27.64 16.54 -0.57
N GLU A 109 28.65 16.73 -1.41
CA GLU A 109 29.21 18.06 -1.70
C GLU A 109 28.23 18.92 -2.50
N ALA A 110 28.09 20.20 -2.12
CA ALA A 110 27.37 21.19 -2.91
C ALA A 110 28.16 21.59 -4.16
N ARG A 111 27.46 22.02 -5.22
CA ARG A 111 28.06 22.66 -6.40
C ARG A 111 27.29 23.91 -6.78
N ALA A 112 27.93 24.83 -7.48
CA ALA A 112 27.23 25.93 -8.14
C ALA A 112 26.37 25.39 -9.29
N ALA A 113 25.11 25.81 -9.39
CA ALA A 113 24.28 25.61 -10.57
C ALA A 113 24.81 26.45 -11.74
N SER A 114 24.91 25.83 -12.91
CA SER A 114 25.28 26.47 -14.18
C SER A 114 24.20 27.42 -14.69
N ASN A 115 24.53 28.28 -15.65
CA ASN A 115 23.53 29.17 -16.25
C ASN A 115 22.46 28.36 -16.99
N GLU A 116 22.90 27.29 -17.66
CA GLU A 116 22.07 26.33 -18.39
C GLU A 116 21.04 25.65 -17.47
N GLU A 117 21.41 25.34 -16.22
CA GLU A 117 20.49 24.82 -15.19
C GLU A 117 19.56 25.92 -14.66
N LEU A 118 20.05 27.14 -14.40
CA LEU A 118 19.18 28.26 -13.98
C LEU A 118 18.15 28.62 -15.06
N HIS A 119 18.52 28.54 -16.34
CA HIS A 119 17.65 28.78 -17.50
C HIS A 119 16.64 27.65 -17.79
N LEU A 120 16.60 26.59 -16.97
CA LEU A 120 15.47 25.63 -16.99
C LEU A 120 14.17 26.25 -16.45
N VAL A 121 14.26 27.37 -15.75
CA VAL A 121 13.13 28.10 -15.14
C VAL A 121 13.24 29.61 -15.38
N HIS A 122 14.43 30.20 -15.18
CA HIS A 122 14.59 31.65 -15.06
C HIS A 122 15.02 32.32 -16.37
N THR A 123 14.45 33.48 -16.67
CA THR A 123 14.80 34.28 -17.86
C THR A 123 16.28 34.63 -17.90
N LYS A 124 16.82 34.84 -19.09
CA LYS A 124 18.22 35.20 -19.24
C LYS A 124 18.52 36.55 -18.60
N GLU A 125 17.60 37.48 -18.78
CA GLU A 125 17.62 38.86 -18.31
C GLU A 125 17.66 38.90 -16.77
N TYR A 126 16.81 38.11 -16.09
CA TYR A 126 16.81 38.00 -14.64
C TYR A 126 18.07 37.35 -14.08
N VAL A 127 18.53 36.22 -14.62
CA VAL A 127 19.75 35.56 -14.13
C VAL A 127 20.99 36.46 -14.35
N ASP A 128 21.05 37.20 -15.46
CA ASP A 128 22.14 38.16 -15.72
C ASP A 128 22.08 39.38 -14.76
N LEU A 129 20.88 39.89 -14.46
CA LEU A 129 20.65 40.94 -13.45
C LEU A 129 21.07 40.45 -12.05
N MET A 130 20.57 39.28 -11.62
CA MET A 130 20.94 38.67 -10.33
C MET A 130 22.45 38.42 -10.23
N ARG A 131 23.12 38.00 -11.31
CA ARG A 131 24.58 37.83 -11.32
C ARG A 131 25.34 39.15 -11.15
N SER A 132 24.76 40.28 -11.58
CA SER A 132 25.37 41.61 -11.49
C SER A 132 25.42 42.17 -10.06
N THR A 133 24.56 41.69 -9.15
CA THR A 133 24.51 42.09 -7.72
C THR A 133 25.84 41.96 -6.99
N GLN A 134 26.69 41.01 -7.40
CA GLN A 134 28.07 40.83 -6.89
C GLN A 134 28.99 42.04 -7.10
N ARG A 135 28.56 43.05 -7.86
CA ARG A 135 29.32 44.27 -8.19
C ARG A 135 28.62 45.55 -7.75
N MET A 136 27.47 45.43 -7.08
CA MET A 136 26.69 46.55 -6.56
C MET A 136 27.18 46.93 -5.15
N ASP A 137 27.05 48.21 -4.81
CA ASP A 137 27.20 48.71 -3.44
C ASP A 137 25.89 48.54 -2.63
N GLU A 138 25.92 48.84 -1.33
CA GLU A 138 24.78 48.60 -0.43
C GLU A 138 23.54 49.44 -0.82
N ASP A 139 23.72 50.69 -1.26
CA ASP A 139 22.63 51.55 -1.70
C ASP A 139 22.00 51.03 -3.01
N GLN A 140 22.81 50.54 -3.95
CA GLN A 140 22.33 49.88 -5.18
C GLN A 140 21.60 48.57 -4.89
N LEU A 141 22.17 47.72 -4.03
CA LEU A 141 21.57 46.44 -3.60
C LEU A 141 20.22 46.68 -2.92
N LYS A 142 20.13 47.71 -2.07
CA LYS A 142 18.89 48.08 -1.40
C LYS A 142 17.86 48.68 -2.36
N THR A 143 18.27 49.57 -3.24
CA THR A 143 17.38 50.14 -4.28
C THR A 143 16.80 49.05 -5.19
N LEU A 144 17.57 47.99 -5.46
CA LEU A 144 17.09 46.81 -6.19
C LEU A 144 16.18 45.92 -5.32
N ALA A 145 16.51 45.71 -4.05
CA ALA A 145 15.67 44.97 -3.10
C ALA A 145 14.28 45.61 -2.92
N ASP A 146 14.25 46.94 -2.74
CA ASP A 146 13.04 47.76 -2.59
C ASP A 146 12.12 47.74 -3.85
N SER A 147 12.56 47.14 -4.97
CA SER A 147 11.75 46.93 -6.18
C SER A 147 11.00 45.59 -6.23
N TYR A 148 11.26 44.70 -5.25
CA TYR A 148 10.62 43.39 -5.09
C TYR A 148 9.93 43.28 -3.73
N ASP A 149 8.96 42.39 -3.59
CA ASP A 149 8.25 42.20 -2.32
C ASP A 149 9.04 41.27 -1.36
N SER A 150 9.30 41.80 -0.16
CA SER A 150 9.79 41.06 1.01
C SER A 150 11.11 40.31 0.78
N VAL A 151 12.12 41.00 0.24
CA VAL A 151 13.48 40.47 0.02
C VAL A 151 14.56 41.39 0.60
N TYR A 152 15.75 40.84 0.78
CA TYR A 152 17.00 41.61 0.83
C TYR A 152 17.96 41.07 -0.24
N ILE A 153 18.96 41.87 -0.62
CA ILE A 153 19.99 41.44 -1.56
C ILE A 153 21.36 41.71 -0.94
N HIS A 154 22.23 40.71 -1.02
CA HIS A 154 23.61 40.70 -0.53
C HIS A 154 24.52 40.31 -1.70
N PRO A 155 25.78 40.77 -1.79
CA PRO A 155 26.67 40.50 -2.94
C PRO A 155 27.23 39.06 -2.96
N SER A 156 26.36 38.07 -2.76
CA SER A 156 26.68 36.65 -2.64
C SER A 156 25.77 35.77 -3.51
N TYR A 157 25.55 36.16 -4.78
CA TYR A 157 24.87 35.36 -5.81
C TYR A 157 25.31 33.88 -5.84
N THR A 158 26.60 33.62 -5.61
CA THR A 158 27.18 32.28 -5.51
C THR A 158 26.48 31.41 -4.45
N CYS A 159 25.95 32.01 -3.37
CA CYS A 159 25.17 31.33 -2.34
C CYS A 159 23.84 30.79 -2.91
N ALA A 160 23.13 31.57 -3.72
CA ALA A 160 21.90 31.13 -4.39
C ALA A 160 22.19 30.08 -5.47
N SER A 161 23.28 30.24 -6.24
CA SER A 161 23.73 29.23 -7.19
C SER A 161 24.14 27.92 -6.51
N LEU A 162 24.76 27.96 -5.33
CA LEU A 162 25.05 26.79 -4.49
C LEU A 162 23.78 26.16 -3.91
N ALA A 163 22.78 26.97 -3.52
CA ALA A 163 21.51 26.50 -2.97
C ALA A 163 20.66 25.73 -4.00
N VAL A 164 20.68 26.15 -5.26
CA VAL A 164 20.10 25.36 -6.37
C VAL A 164 20.92 24.08 -6.57
N GLY A 165 22.24 24.20 -6.72
CA GLY A 165 23.10 23.08 -7.10
C GLY A 165 23.27 22.01 -6.03
N SER A 166 23.07 22.32 -4.74
CA SER A 166 22.99 21.31 -3.67
C SER A 166 21.79 20.37 -3.84
N VAL A 167 20.65 20.89 -4.29
CA VAL A 167 19.47 20.07 -4.62
C VAL A 167 19.74 19.22 -5.86
N LEU A 168 20.38 19.78 -6.89
CA LEU A 168 20.71 19.02 -8.11
C LEU A 168 21.64 17.84 -7.84
N GLN A 169 22.60 18.00 -6.91
CA GLN A 169 23.48 16.90 -6.47
C GLN A 169 22.68 15.77 -5.80
N LEU A 170 21.66 16.09 -4.99
CA LEU A 170 20.78 15.07 -4.40
C LEU A 170 19.86 14.42 -5.45
N VAL A 171 19.35 15.18 -6.43
CA VAL A 171 18.61 14.62 -7.57
C VAL A 171 19.48 13.64 -8.34
N ASP A 172 20.74 14.00 -8.65
CA ASP A 172 21.67 13.10 -9.31
C ASP A 172 21.85 11.80 -8.50
N LYS A 173 22.12 11.87 -7.19
CA LYS A 173 22.37 10.68 -6.36
C LYS A 173 21.15 9.77 -6.15
N VAL A 174 19.95 10.34 -6.01
CA VAL A 174 18.72 9.54 -5.81
C VAL A 174 18.20 8.97 -7.14
N MET A 175 18.32 9.71 -8.24
CA MET A 175 17.91 9.20 -9.56
C MET A 175 18.86 8.16 -10.14
N THR A 176 20.15 8.14 -9.74
CA THR A 176 21.10 7.07 -10.09
C THR A 176 21.17 5.94 -9.06
N SER A 177 20.28 5.93 -8.06
CA SER A 177 20.24 4.92 -6.98
C SER A 177 21.52 4.80 -6.15
N GLU A 178 22.38 5.83 -6.13
CA GLU A 178 23.51 5.91 -5.18
C GLU A 178 23.05 6.16 -3.74
N LEU A 179 21.88 6.78 -3.56
CA LEU A 179 21.25 7.07 -2.28
C LEU A 179 19.74 6.83 -2.36
N ARG A 180 19.09 6.55 -1.22
CA ARG A 180 17.63 6.35 -1.16
C ARG A 180 16.88 7.67 -1.29
N ASN A 181 17.31 8.64 -0.49
CA ASN A 181 16.63 9.89 -0.20
C ASN A 181 17.66 10.95 0.26
N GLY A 182 17.24 12.18 0.56
CA GLY A 182 18.17 13.20 1.04
C GLY A 182 17.55 14.50 1.54
N PHE A 183 18.38 15.31 2.20
CA PHE A 183 18.05 16.62 2.74
C PHE A 183 19.12 17.66 2.33
N SER A 184 18.69 18.80 1.76
CA SER A 184 19.55 19.96 1.47
C SER A 184 19.30 21.08 2.48
N VAL A 185 20.23 21.29 3.41
CA VAL A 185 20.20 22.39 4.40
C VAL A 185 20.79 23.64 3.75
N ALA A 186 20.07 24.17 2.76
CA ALA A 186 20.48 25.29 1.93
C ALA A 186 19.84 26.62 2.35
N ARG A 187 20.43 27.74 1.89
CA ARG A 187 19.78 29.06 1.81
C ARG A 187 20.53 29.97 0.82
N PRO A 188 19.90 30.99 0.20
CA PRO A 188 18.52 31.44 0.38
C PRO A 188 17.45 30.39 -0.03
N PRO A 189 16.22 30.53 0.49
CA PRO A 189 15.07 29.74 0.03
C PRO A 189 14.77 29.99 -1.46
N GLY A 190 13.85 29.19 -2.01
CA GLY A 190 13.50 29.20 -3.43
C GLY A 190 12.01 29.24 -3.77
N HIS A 191 11.09 28.70 -2.94
CA HIS A 191 9.71 28.42 -3.38
C HIS A 191 8.90 29.67 -3.83
N HIS A 192 9.21 30.86 -3.32
CA HIS A 192 8.59 32.12 -3.78
C HIS A 192 9.19 32.72 -5.06
N ALA A 193 10.42 32.34 -5.45
CA ALA A 193 11.09 32.94 -6.59
C ALA A 193 10.38 32.58 -7.91
N GLN A 194 10.19 33.59 -8.76
CA GLN A 194 9.43 33.49 -10.01
C GLN A 194 10.37 33.52 -11.21
N VAL A 195 9.83 33.32 -12.42
CA VAL A 195 10.57 33.21 -13.69
C VAL A 195 11.49 34.41 -13.98
N ASP A 196 11.13 35.61 -13.52
CA ASP A 196 11.86 36.86 -13.78
C ASP A 196 11.96 37.84 -12.58
N GLN A 197 11.56 37.43 -11.37
CA GLN A 197 11.60 38.30 -10.19
C GLN A 197 11.90 37.57 -8.86
N MET A 198 12.59 38.28 -7.96
CA MET A 198 12.75 37.85 -6.56
C MET A 198 11.45 38.08 -5.78
N ASN A 199 11.20 37.28 -4.75
CA ASN A 199 10.06 37.44 -3.83
C ASN A 199 10.34 36.66 -2.54
N GLY A 200 9.87 37.13 -1.37
CA GLY A 200 9.85 36.32 -0.13
C GLY A 200 11.20 35.72 0.26
N TYR A 201 12.24 36.56 0.35
CA TYR A 201 13.65 36.18 0.53
C TYR A 201 14.27 35.25 -0.54
N CYS A 202 13.50 34.77 -1.53
CA CYS A 202 13.94 33.81 -2.53
C CYS A 202 14.58 34.50 -3.76
N MET A 203 15.70 33.93 -4.24
CA MET A 203 16.39 34.41 -5.45
C MET A 203 16.25 33.47 -6.65
N PHE A 204 16.32 32.15 -6.44
CA PHE A 204 16.12 31.17 -7.50
C PHE A 204 15.27 30.03 -6.97
N ASN A 205 14.33 29.55 -7.79
CA ASN A 205 13.40 28.51 -7.39
C ASN A 205 14.07 27.13 -7.38
N ASN A 206 14.71 26.81 -6.25
CA ASN A 206 15.49 25.59 -6.00
C ASN A 206 14.76 24.32 -6.48
N LEU A 207 13.49 24.16 -6.09
CA LEU A 207 12.70 22.98 -6.40
C LEU A 207 12.16 22.95 -7.83
N ALA A 208 11.73 24.09 -8.39
CA ALA A 208 11.29 24.10 -9.78
C ALA A 208 12.43 23.79 -10.74
N ILE A 209 13.65 24.28 -10.47
CA ILE A 209 14.85 23.93 -11.24
C ILE A 209 15.18 22.44 -11.04
N ALA A 210 15.08 21.91 -9.82
CA ALA A 210 15.31 20.49 -9.54
C ALA A 210 14.33 19.56 -10.28
N ALA A 211 13.04 19.92 -10.34
CA ALA A 211 12.04 19.18 -11.11
C ALA A 211 12.36 19.19 -12.61
N ARG A 212 12.63 20.36 -13.19
CA ARG A 212 13.03 20.49 -14.61
C ARG A 212 14.35 19.78 -14.92
N TYR A 213 15.30 19.76 -13.98
CA TYR A 213 16.55 19.02 -14.09
C TYR A 213 16.32 17.50 -14.06
N ALA A 214 15.47 17.00 -13.15
CA ALA A 214 15.09 15.59 -13.12
C ALA A 214 14.41 15.13 -14.43
N GLN A 215 13.51 15.95 -14.97
CA GLN A 215 12.85 15.69 -16.26
C GLN A 215 13.86 15.68 -17.42
N THR A 216 14.71 16.70 -17.54
CA THR A 216 15.64 16.83 -18.68
C THR A 216 16.86 15.93 -18.61
N ARG A 217 17.43 15.71 -17.42
CA ARG A 217 18.67 14.96 -17.20
C ARG A 217 18.44 13.46 -17.00
N HIS A 218 17.39 13.11 -16.25
CA HIS A 218 17.10 11.75 -15.79
C HIS A 218 15.81 11.15 -16.39
N ARG A 219 15.09 11.90 -17.23
CA ARG A 219 13.85 11.48 -17.91
C ARG A 219 12.72 11.09 -16.96
N VAL A 220 12.62 11.79 -15.83
CA VAL A 220 11.41 11.75 -15.00
C VAL A 220 10.22 12.31 -15.78
N GLU A 221 9.08 11.64 -15.72
CA GLU A 221 7.84 12.06 -16.39
C GLU A 221 6.88 12.76 -15.42
N ARG A 222 6.86 12.33 -14.15
CA ARG A 222 5.95 12.81 -13.11
C ARG A 222 6.71 13.12 -11.82
N VAL A 223 6.79 14.40 -11.48
CA VAL A 223 7.36 14.91 -10.23
C VAL A 223 6.22 15.34 -9.31
N LEU A 224 6.24 14.94 -8.06
CA LEU A 224 5.40 15.54 -7.01
C LEU A 224 6.25 16.56 -6.24
N ILE A 225 5.74 17.78 -6.09
CA ILE A 225 6.29 18.80 -5.19
C ILE A 225 5.31 19.01 -4.04
N VAL A 226 5.76 18.77 -2.81
CA VAL A 226 4.98 19.00 -1.58
C VAL A 226 5.56 20.18 -0.83
N ASP A 227 4.80 21.26 -0.70
CA ASP A 227 5.14 22.43 0.11
C ASP A 227 4.37 22.39 1.44
N TRP A 228 5.12 22.29 2.54
CA TRP A 228 4.59 22.35 3.90
C TRP A 228 5.08 23.59 4.68
N ASP A 229 5.77 24.51 4.00
CA ASP A 229 6.05 25.85 4.52
C ASP A 229 4.73 26.56 4.85
N VAL A 230 4.76 27.41 5.87
CA VAL A 230 3.54 28.12 6.29
C VAL A 230 3.13 29.23 5.30
N HIS A 231 3.97 29.55 4.31
CA HIS A 231 3.68 30.49 3.24
C HIS A 231 3.41 29.75 1.92
N HIS A 232 2.53 30.29 1.07
CA HIS A 232 2.29 29.71 -0.24
C HIS A 232 3.49 29.95 -1.19
N GLY A 233 4.15 28.87 -1.65
CA GLY A 233 5.16 28.89 -2.70
C GLY A 233 4.62 29.25 -4.09
N GLN A 234 4.03 30.44 -4.24
CA GLN A 234 3.39 30.92 -5.47
C GLN A 234 4.32 30.90 -6.68
N GLY A 235 5.63 31.04 -6.47
CA GLY A 235 6.64 30.88 -7.53
C GLY A 235 6.57 29.50 -8.18
N ILE A 236 6.47 28.43 -7.39
CA ILE A 236 6.32 27.05 -7.89
C ILE A 236 4.98 26.91 -8.64
N GLN A 237 3.87 27.38 -8.05
CA GLN A 237 2.55 27.36 -8.70
C GLN A 237 2.60 28.01 -10.10
N TYR A 238 3.14 29.21 -10.24
CA TYR A 238 3.20 29.90 -11.53
C TYR A 238 4.07 29.18 -12.58
N ILE A 239 5.15 28.48 -12.15
CA ILE A 239 6.08 27.77 -13.07
C ILE A 239 5.46 26.48 -13.64
N PHE A 240 4.52 25.86 -12.93
CA PHE A 240 3.90 24.59 -13.32
C PHE A 240 2.38 24.69 -13.59
N GLN A 241 1.81 25.90 -13.59
CA GLN A 241 0.35 26.12 -13.63
C GLN A 241 -0.37 25.47 -14.83
N GLU A 242 0.31 25.28 -15.97
CA GLU A 242 -0.22 24.62 -17.17
C GLU A 242 0.33 23.19 -17.41
N ASP A 243 1.10 22.63 -16.47
CA ASP A 243 1.94 21.46 -16.72
C ASP A 243 1.58 20.21 -15.88
N PRO A 244 0.88 19.22 -16.47
CA PRO A 244 0.48 17.99 -15.76
C PRO A 244 1.64 17.02 -15.48
N SER A 245 2.88 17.33 -15.92
CA SER A 245 4.07 16.55 -15.57
C SER A 245 4.61 16.84 -14.16
N VAL A 246 4.12 17.91 -13.51
CA VAL A 246 4.48 18.27 -12.14
C VAL A 246 3.21 18.56 -11.33
N LEU A 247 2.92 17.68 -10.38
CA LEU A 247 1.87 17.90 -9.38
C LEU A 247 2.45 18.75 -8.25
N TYR A 248 1.85 19.91 -7.98
CA TYR A 248 2.21 20.78 -6.86
C TYR A 248 1.11 20.78 -5.79
N PHE A 249 1.52 20.60 -4.53
CA PHE A 249 0.67 20.71 -3.35
C PHE A 249 1.26 21.73 -2.39
N SER A 250 0.44 22.61 -1.80
CA SER A 250 0.85 23.56 -0.77
C SER A 250 -0.16 23.64 0.37
N VAL A 251 0.31 23.52 1.62
CA VAL A 251 -0.51 23.66 2.84
C VAL A 251 -0.01 24.81 3.73
N HIS A 252 -0.63 25.97 3.58
CA HIS A 252 -0.09 27.26 4.05
C HIS A 252 -1.11 28.08 4.84
N ARG A 253 -0.66 29.05 5.64
CA ARG A 253 -1.51 30.07 6.28
C ARG A 253 -2.06 31.02 5.21
N TYR A 254 -3.35 31.33 5.30
CA TYR A 254 -4.05 32.18 4.32
C TYR A 254 -4.96 33.22 4.97
N GLU A 255 -5.75 32.82 5.97
CA GLU A 255 -6.70 33.69 6.69
C GLU A 255 -7.57 34.54 5.74
N GLU A 256 -8.22 33.88 4.76
CA GLU A 256 -9.04 34.50 3.72
C GLU A 256 -8.33 35.60 2.89
N GLY A 257 -7.00 35.47 2.72
CA GLY A 257 -6.13 36.39 1.98
C GLY A 257 -5.46 37.47 2.84
N LEU A 258 -5.69 37.46 4.15
CA LEU A 258 -5.11 38.44 5.08
C LEU A 258 -3.64 38.14 5.43
N PHE A 259 -3.16 36.91 5.23
CA PHE A 259 -1.75 36.56 5.41
C PHE A 259 -0.93 36.74 4.12
N TRP A 260 0.35 37.08 4.26
CA TRP A 260 1.27 37.28 3.13
C TRP A 260 1.48 35.94 2.39
N PRO A 261 1.50 35.89 1.03
CA PRO A 261 1.63 37.01 0.08
C PRO A 261 0.33 37.73 -0.33
N HIS A 262 -0.80 37.52 0.36
CA HIS A 262 -2.09 38.21 0.11
C HIS A 262 -2.73 37.93 -1.27
N LEU A 263 -2.37 36.81 -1.89
CA LEU A 263 -2.77 36.45 -3.26
C LEU A 263 -4.09 35.64 -3.28
N PRO A 264 -5.14 36.08 -4.02
CA PRO A 264 -6.37 35.30 -4.21
C PRO A 264 -6.13 33.91 -4.82
N GLU A 265 -5.11 33.77 -5.67
CA GLU A 265 -4.69 32.51 -6.28
C GLU A 265 -3.99 31.54 -5.31
N SER A 266 -3.82 31.89 -4.03
CA SER A 266 -3.47 30.94 -2.97
C SER A 266 -4.69 30.17 -2.43
N ASP A 267 -5.95 30.57 -2.74
CA ASP A 267 -7.12 29.79 -2.31
C ASP A 267 -7.20 28.47 -3.07
N SER A 268 -7.84 27.49 -2.43
CA SER A 268 -8.29 26.18 -2.90
C SER A 268 -9.07 26.16 -4.23
N SER A 269 -9.41 27.32 -4.80
CA SER A 269 -10.04 27.44 -6.11
C SER A 269 -9.04 27.51 -7.29
N ALA A 270 -7.76 27.78 -7.02
CA ALA A 270 -6.69 27.80 -8.03
C ALA A 270 -6.15 26.37 -8.27
N VAL A 271 -6.86 25.61 -9.11
CA VAL A 271 -6.55 24.19 -9.40
C VAL A 271 -5.59 23.98 -10.59
N GLY A 272 -4.94 25.04 -11.07
CA GLY A 272 -4.16 25.03 -12.33
C GLY A 272 -4.99 25.54 -13.51
N THR A 273 -4.40 25.57 -14.71
CA THR A 273 -5.03 26.10 -15.93
C THR A 273 -4.65 25.30 -17.18
N GLY A 274 -5.56 25.17 -18.15
CA GLY A 274 -5.24 24.51 -19.42
C GLY A 274 -4.92 23.02 -19.21
N SER A 275 -3.74 22.57 -19.66
CA SER A 275 -3.30 21.18 -19.45
C SER A 275 -2.94 20.86 -17.98
N GLY A 276 -2.74 21.86 -17.13
CA GLY A 276 -2.44 21.71 -15.70
C GLY A 276 -3.66 21.69 -14.78
N GLU A 277 -4.88 21.75 -15.30
CA GLU A 277 -6.11 21.70 -14.49
C GLU A 277 -6.21 20.39 -13.69
N GLY A 278 -6.26 20.52 -12.37
CA GLY A 278 -6.17 19.44 -11.37
C GLY A 278 -4.79 19.28 -10.73
N TYR A 279 -3.70 19.74 -11.36
CA TYR A 279 -2.32 19.45 -10.94
C TYR A 279 -1.72 20.50 -9.99
N ASN A 280 -2.51 21.49 -9.57
CA ASN A 280 -2.16 22.46 -8.54
C ASN A 280 -3.15 22.32 -7.35
N ILE A 281 -2.63 22.08 -6.14
CA ILE A 281 -3.45 21.79 -4.96
C ILE A 281 -3.09 22.73 -3.81
N ASN A 282 -3.90 23.76 -3.62
CA ASN A 282 -3.78 24.68 -2.49
C ASN A 282 -4.72 24.26 -1.35
N LEU A 283 -4.15 24.12 -0.15
CA LEU A 283 -4.88 23.90 1.10
C LEU A 283 -4.68 25.11 2.04
N PRO A 284 -5.52 26.15 1.94
CA PRO A 284 -5.37 27.37 2.71
C PRO A 284 -5.89 27.22 4.15
N TRP A 285 -5.01 27.37 5.14
CA TRP A 285 -5.37 27.48 6.55
C TRP A 285 -5.97 28.85 6.87
N ASN A 286 -7.27 28.86 7.10
CA ASN A 286 -8.06 30.05 7.40
C ASN A 286 -8.09 30.44 8.90
N LYS A 287 -7.18 29.86 9.70
CA LYS A 287 -6.87 30.24 11.10
C LYS A 287 -5.43 29.85 11.45
N ILE A 288 -4.82 30.58 12.37
CA ILE A 288 -3.60 30.20 13.08
C ILE A 288 -3.82 29.03 14.07
N GLY A 289 -2.74 28.46 14.60
CA GLY A 289 -2.78 27.45 15.66
C GLY A 289 -3.15 26.03 15.21
N MET A 290 -3.02 25.71 13.92
CA MET A 290 -3.19 24.34 13.40
C MET A 290 -2.13 23.39 13.98
N LYS A 291 -2.52 22.15 14.30
CA LYS A 291 -1.76 21.17 15.09
C LYS A 291 -1.44 19.91 14.28
N ASP A 292 -0.73 18.96 14.91
CA ASP A 292 -0.40 17.66 14.34
C ASP A 292 -1.59 17.01 13.58
N ALA A 293 -2.78 16.97 14.20
CA ALA A 293 -3.96 16.35 13.60
C ALA A 293 -4.53 17.13 12.39
N ASP A 294 -4.32 18.45 12.31
CA ASP A 294 -4.74 19.26 11.15
C ASP A 294 -3.84 19.00 9.93
N TYR A 295 -2.53 18.88 10.13
CA TYR A 295 -1.56 18.54 9.07
C TYR A 295 -1.60 17.05 8.70
N VAL A 296 -1.80 16.17 9.70
CA VAL A 296 -2.10 14.76 9.41
C VAL A 296 -3.38 14.70 8.60
N ALA A 297 -4.50 15.33 8.98
CA ALA A 297 -5.73 15.36 8.17
C ALA A 297 -5.59 16.08 6.81
N ALA A 298 -4.63 16.97 6.63
CA ALA A 298 -4.31 17.55 5.31
C ALA A 298 -3.75 16.49 4.35
N PHE A 299 -2.66 15.82 4.76
CA PHE A 299 -2.06 14.76 3.97
C PHE A 299 -3.03 13.58 3.87
N GLN A 300 -3.53 13.22 5.06
CA GLN A 300 -4.86 12.80 5.46
C GLN A 300 -5.83 12.56 4.31
N GLN A 301 -6.78 13.48 4.16
CA GLN A 301 -7.91 13.35 3.26
C GLN A 301 -7.59 13.82 1.83
N LEU A 302 -6.50 14.57 1.59
CA LEU A 302 -6.26 15.24 0.31
C LEU A 302 -4.99 14.78 -0.44
N LEU A 303 -3.80 14.81 0.19
CA LEU A 303 -2.55 14.62 -0.56
C LEU A 303 -2.30 13.19 -1.02
N LEU A 304 -2.28 12.20 -0.12
CA LEU A 304 -1.86 10.85 -0.56
C LEU A 304 -2.85 10.17 -1.51
N PRO A 305 -4.20 10.32 -1.42
CA PRO A 305 -5.10 9.81 -2.45
C PRO A 305 -4.66 10.24 -3.85
N VAL A 306 -4.43 11.55 -4.03
CA VAL A 306 -3.95 12.14 -5.29
C VAL A 306 -2.56 11.61 -5.65
N ALA A 307 -1.63 11.58 -4.70
CA ALA A 307 -0.25 11.16 -4.97
C ALA A 307 -0.15 9.68 -5.40
N TYR A 308 -0.99 8.80 -4.83
CA TYR A 308 -1.08 7.39 -5.25
C TYR A 308 -1.83 7.21 -6.57
N GLU A 309 -2.73 8.11 -6.96
CA GLU A 309 -3.32 8.15 -8.33
C GLU A 309 -2.31 8.68 -9.35
N PHE A 310 -1.53 9.72 -9.00
CA PHE A 310 -0.53 10.37 -9.85
C PHE A 310 0.72 9.50 -10.10
N GLN A 311 1.09 8.62 -9.17
CA GLN A 311 2.26 7.73 -9.26
C GLN A 311 3.56 8.49 -9.65
N PRO A 312 4.05 9.43 -8.80
CA PRO A 312 5.26 10.18 -9.07
C PRO A 312 6.50 9.26 -9.06
N GLN A 313 7.50 9.61 -9.86
CA GLN A 313 8.79 8.90 -9.95
C GLN A 313 9.90 9.57 -9.10
N LEU A 314 9.62 10.79 -8.62
CA LEU A 314 10.44 11.57 -7.70
C LEU A 314 9.50 12.45 -6.85
N VAL A 315 9.74 12.52 -5.54
CA VAL A 315 9.07 13.48 -4.65
C VAL A 315 10.08 14.51 -4.16
N LEU A 316 9.75 15.79 -4.35
CA LEU A 316 10.46 16.94 -3.83
C LEU A 316 9.62 17.59 -2.72
N VAL A 317 10.27 18.11 -1.67
CA VAL A 317 9.59 18.75 -0.55
C VAL A 317 10.19 20.13 -0.28
N ALA A 318 9.35 21.16 -0.31
CA ALA A 318 9.63 22.48 0.24
C ALA A 318 9.47 22.38 1.75
N ALA A 319 10.59 22.14 2.41
CA ALA A 319 10.66 21.81 3.83
C ALA A 319 10.85 23.08 4.67
N GLY A 320 9.82 23.93 4.69
CA GLY A 320 9.69 25.01 5.68
C GLY A 320 9.39 24.45 7.06
N PHE A 321 9.76 25.17 8.12
CA PHE A 321 9.47 24.77 9.51
C PHE A 321 8.89 25.92 10.36
N ASP A 322 8.36 26.95 9.72
CA ASP A 322 7.55 28.00 10.35
C ASP A 322 6.11 27.57 10.63
N SER A 323 5.69 26.44 10.06
CA SER A 323 4.51 25.67 10.46
C SER A 323 4.70 24.95 11.81
N VAL A 324 5.91 24.92 12.39
CA VAL A 324 6.20 24.34 13.73
C VAL A 324 5.82 25.33 14.85
N ILE A 325 5.38 24.77 15.98
CA ILE A 325 5.07 25.51 17.21
C ILE A 325 6.20 26.47 17.64
N GLY A 326 5.81 27.71 17.94
CA GLY A 326 6.71 28.75 18.43
C GLY A 326 7.41 29.57 17.34
N ASP A 327 7.10 29.37 16.06
CA ASP A 327 7.57 30.26 15.00
C ASP A 327 6.84 31.63 15.01
N PRO A 328 7.58 32.76 14.85
CA PRO A 328 7.00 34.10 14.91
C PRO A 328 6.27 34.57 13.62
N LYS A 329 6.28 33.78 12.53
CA LYS A 329 5.59 34.08 11.26
C LYS A 329 4.38 33.17 11.06
N GLY A 330 4.53 31.87 11.27
CA GLY A 330 3.44 30.92 11.05
C GLY A 330 2.33 30.97 12.10
N GLU A 331 2.67 31.23 13.36
CA GLU A 331 1.73 31.17 14.50
C GLU A 331 0.98 29.83 14.61
N MET A 332 1.57 28.75 14.08
CA MET A 332 1.02 27.40 14.08
C MET A 332 1.37 26.63 15.36
N SER A 333 0.91 25.39 15.45
CA SER A 333 1.05 24.54 16.64
C SER A 333 1.30 23.07 16.29
N ALA A 334 1.81 22.78 15.09
CA ALA A 334 2.34 21.47 14.77
C ALA A 334 3.63 21.22 15.58
N SER A 335 3.77 20.03 16.16
CA SER A 335 5.01 19.61 16.81
C SER A 335 6.08 19.28 15.76
N PRO A 336 7.38 19.37 16.10
CA PRO A 336 8.44 18.83 15.24
C PRO A 336 8.21 17.36 14.85
N GLN A 337 7.59 16.59 15.76
CA GLN A 337 7.26 15.19 15.55
C GLN A 337 6.20 14.96 14.46
N CYS A 338 5.38 15.95 14.11
CA CYS A 338 4.48 15.87 12.96
C CYS A 338 5.27 15.73 11.65
N PHE A 339 6.35 16.48 11.47
CA PHE A 339 7.15 16.46 10.23
C PHE A 339 7.90 15.14 10.05
N SER A 340 8.25 14.45 11.14
CA SER A 340 8.67 13.04 11.13
C SER A 340 7.61 12.15 10.45
N VAL A 341 6.36 12.24 10.90
CA VAL A 341 5.19 11.52 10.36
C VAL A 341 4.92 11.88 8.89
N LEU A 342 4.90 13.17 8.54
CA LEU A 342 4.65 13.64 7.17
C LEU A 342 5.74 13.19 6.18
N THR A 343 6.99 13.05 6.63
CA THR A 343 8.10 12.63 5.75
C THR A 343 7.89 11.19 5.25
N HIS A 344 7.44 10.26 6.09
CA HIS A 344 7.28 8.85 5.70
C HIS A 344 5.97 8.57 4.96
N MET A 345 4.93 9.38 5.16
CA MET A 345 3.77 9.41 4.24
C MET A 345 4.23 9.53 2.77
N LEU A 346 5.31 10.28 2.53
CA LEU A 346 5.92 10.47 1.22
C LEU A 346 6.99 9.43 0.85
N LEU A 347 7.48 8.61 1.81
CA LEU A 347 8.41 7.50 1.52
C LEU A 347 7.71 6.28 0.90
N GLY A 348 6.40 6.11 1.09
CA GLY A 348 5.60 5.13 0.35
C GLY A 348 5.42 5.46 -1.14
N LEU A 349 5.65 6.74 -1.51
CA LEU A 349 5.63 7.22 -2.90
C LEU A 349 7.00 7.09 -3.55
N ALA A 350 7.04 7.09 -4.90
CA ALA A 350 8.26 7.12 -5.70
C ALA A 350 9.36 6.09 -5.31
N GLN A 351 8.99 4.95 -4.69
CA GLN A 351 9.93 3.95 -4.17
C GLN A 351 10.91 4.52 -3.11
N GLY A 352 10.47 5.52 -2.34
CA GLY A 352 11.28 6.21 -1.35
C GLY A 352 12.20 7.30 -1.89
N LYS A 353 12.14 7.62 -3.19
CA LYS A 353 12.92 8.69 -3.86
C LYS A 353 12.40 10.07 -3.46
N LEU A 354 12.78 10.48 -2.25
CA LEU A 354 12.28 11.65 -1.55
C LEU A 354 13.42 12.63 -1.23
N LEU A 355 13.27 13.89 -1.64
CA LEU A 355 14.25 14.95 -1.40
C LEU A 355 13.61 16.13 -0.66
N LEU A 356 14.15 16.48 0.50
CA LEU A 356 13.73 17.64 1.29
C LEU A 356 14.73 18.79 1.10
N VAL A 357 14.22 20.01 0.97
CA VAL A 357 15.03 21.23 0.82
C VAL A 357 14.52 22.27 1.81
N LEU A 358 15.41 22.84 2.62
CA LEU A 358 15.03 23.84 3.61
C LEU A 358 14.53 25.12 2.92
N GLU A 359 13.30 25.53 3.23
CA GLU A 359 12.70 26.79 2.78
C GLU A 359 12.64 27.79 3.97
N GLY A 360 11.48 28.05 4.56
CA GLY A 360 11.25 28.90 5.74
C GLY A 360 11.47 28.22 7.10
N GLY A 361 10.89 28.80 8.15
CA GLY A 361 11.21 28.50 9.56
C GLY A 361 12.24 29.46 10.16
N TYR A 362 11.79 30.26 11.13
CA TYR A 362 12.52 31.42 11.67
C TYR A 362 12.72 31.36 13.19
N ASN A 363 11.96 30.54 13.91
CA ASN A 363 12.41 30.06 15.22
C ASN A 363 13.52 29.01 15.03
N LEU A 364 14.75 29.40 15.37
CA LEU A 364 15.97 28.59 15.18
C LEU A 364 15.89 27.20 15.84
N GLN A 365 15.28 27.11 17.02
CA GLN A 365 15.15 25.85 17.77
C GLN A 365 14.08 24.96 17.13
N SER A 366 12.89 25.50 16.86
CA SER A 366 11.78 24.77 16.22
C SER A 366 12.16 24.26 14.83
N THR A 367 12.90 25.06 14.06
CA THR A 367 13.43 24.70 12.73
C THR A 367 14.43 23.55 12.84
N ALA A 368 15.40 23.64 13.75
CA ALA A 368 16.39 22.59 13.96
C ALA A 368 15.76 21.28 14.49
N GLU A 369 14.76 21.35 15.38
CA GLU A 369 14.00 20.18 15.82
C GLU A 369 13.19 19.54 14.68
N GLY A 370 12.58 20.36 13.79
CA GLY A 370 11.85 19.91 12.62
C GLY A 370 12.75 19.18 11.59
N VAL A 371 13.89 19.78 11.24
CA VAL A 371 14.90 19.12 10.37
C VAL A 371 15.41 17.83 11.02
N CYS A 372 15.66 17.81 12.33
CA CYS A 372 16.05 16.59 13.05
C CYS A 372 14.93 15.54 13.13
N ALA A 373 13.66 15.91 12.96
CA ALA A 373 12.55 14.98 12.87
C ALA A 373 12.47 14.35 11.46
N CYS A 374 12.55 15.17 10.41
CA CYS A 374 12.59 14.68 9.03
C CYS A 374 13.81 13.79 8.75
N LEU A 375 15.00 14.19 9.19
CA LEU A 375 16.22 13.41 8.97
C LEU A 375 16.15 12.01 9.59
N ARG A 376 15.44 11.84 10.71
CA ARG A 376 15.17 10.51 11.27
C ARG A 376 14.41 9.63 10.29
N SER A 377 13.31 10.14 9.72
CA SER A 377 12.46 9.40 8.78
C SER A 377 13.22 9.01 7.52
N LEU A 378 14.08 9.90 7.02
CA LEU A 378 14.93 9.61 5.87
C LEU A 378 15.97 8.52 6.23
N LEU A 379 16.58 8.60 7.41
CA LEU A 379 17.56 7.66 7.97
C LEU A 379 16.96 6.34 8.51
N GLY A 380 15.70 6.03 8.19
CA GLY A 380 14.97 4.95 8.84
C GLY A 380 14.24 5.46 10.09
N GLU A 381 14.81 5.16 11.27
CA GLU A 381 14.41 5.44 12.69
C GLU A 381 12.92 5.32 13.09
N SER A 382 12.51 5.04 14.34
CA SER A 382 11.09 4.68 14.66
C SER A 382 10.15 5.84 15.05
N CYS A 383 8.85 5.74 14.73
CA CYS A 383 7.94 6.90 14.70
C CYS A 383 7.56 7.49 16.06
N PRO A 384 7.66 8.82 16.25
CA PRO A 384 7.18 9.46 17.46
C PRO A 384 5.64 9.48 17.47
N ARG A 385 5.03 8.70 18.37
CA ARG A 385 3.59 8.81 18.67
C ARG A 385 3.25 10.27 19.01
N LEU A 386 2.42 10.87 18.17
CA LEU A 386 1.94 12.24 18.31
C LEU A 386 1.24 12.44 19.67
N ARG A 387 1.39 13.64 20.25
CA ARG A 387 0.90 13.95 21.62
C ARG A 387 -0.38 14.78 21.64
N SER A 388 -0.74 15.39 20.51
CA SER A 388 -1.99 16.14 20.33
C SER A 388 -3.21 15.20 20.29
N PRO A 389 -4.42 15.69 20.58
CA PRO A 389 -5.65 14.91 20.35
C PRO A 389 -5.78 14.53 18.86
N PRO A 390 -6.28 13.34 18.51
CA PRO A 390 -6.28 12.79 17.15
C PRO A 390 -7.39 13.37 16.25
N ILE A 391 -7.84 14.59 16.52
CA ILE A 391 -9.04 15.19 15.90
C ILE A 391 -8.64 16.51 15.23
N PRO A 392 -8.75 16.65 13.90
CA PRO A 392 -8.55 17.92 13.21
C PRO A 392 -9.61 18.95 13.60
N SER A 393 -9.26 20.22 13.53
CA SER A 393 -10.16 21.33 13.83
C SER A 393 -11.24 21.51 12.75
N ASP A 394 -12.39 22.07 13.12
CA ASP A 394 -13.44 22.47 12.15
C ASP A 394 -12.91 23.38 11.04
N SER A 395 -11.86 24.17 11.34
CA SER A 395 -11.24 25.10 10.39
C SER A 395 -10.35 24.38 9.37
N ALA A 396 -9.62 23.35 9.80
CA ALA A 396 -8.90 22.47 8.89
C ALA A 396 -9.87 21.64 8.06
N LEU A 397 -10.84 20.95 8.70
CA LEU A 397 -11.86 20.15 8.01
C LEU A 397 -12.64 20.94 6.96
N LYS A 398 -13.02 22.20 7.24
CA LYS A 398 -13.65 23.10 6.25
C LYS A 398 -12.71 23.42 5.08
N SER A 399 -11.43 23.65 5.33
CA SER A 399 -10.45 23.99 4.29
C SER A 399 -10.10 22.78 3.43
N ILE A 400 -9.94 21.61 4.06
CA ILE A 400 -9.76 20.30 3.42
C ILE A 400 -10.97 19.99 2.53
N SER A 401 -12.21 20.07 3.06
CA SER A 401 -13.44 19.81 2.28
C SER A 401 -13.60 20.76 1.07
N ARG A 402 -13.25 22.05 1.21
CA ARG A 402 -13.27 23.00 0.08
C ARG A 402 -12.27 22.62 -1.01
N SER A 403 -11.05 22.26 -0.62
CA SER A 403 -9.98 21.84 -1.54
C SER A 403 -10.35 20.55 -2.26
N ILE A 404 -10.85 19.55 -1.53
CA ILE A 404 -11.43 18.32 -2.09
C ILE A 404 -12.57 18.66 -3.07
N SER A 405 -13.51 19.55 -2.68
CA SER A 405 -14.66 19.91 -3.53
C SER A 405 -14.25 20.61 -4.83
N ALA A 406 -13.15 21.36 -4.84
CA ALA A 406 -12.59 21.98 -6.03
C ALA A 406 -11.88 20.95 -6.95
N LEU A 407 -11.23 19.96 -6.35
CA LEU A 407 -10.40 18.96 -7.05
C LEU A 407 -11.12 17.65 -7.40
N TYR A 408 -12.30 17.42 -6.84
CA TYR A 408 -13.21 16.28 -7.09
C TYR A 408 -13.46 15.95 -8.57
N PRO A 409 -13.53 16.92 -9.52
CA PRO A 409 -13.71 16.62 -10.94
C PRO A 409 -12.49 15.97 -11.61
N TYR A 410 -11.29 16.14 -11.07
CA TYR A 410 -10.02 15.79 -11.73
C TYR A 410 -9.40 14.49 -11.20
N TRP A 411 -9.61 14.18 -9.93
CA TRP A 411 -8.98 13.05 -9.24
C TRP A 411 -10.01 12.03 -8.76
N THR A 412 -9.91 10.79 -9.23
CA THR A 412 -10.82 9.71 -8.86
C THR A 412 -10.59 9.24 -7.43
N SER A 413 -9.36 9.39 -6.94
CA SER A 413 -8.98 9.22 -5.55
C SER A 413 -9.62 10.27 -4.63
N LEU A 414 -9.86 11.50 -5.09
CA LEU A 414 -10.62 12.48 -4.30
C LEU A 414 -12.14 12.24 -4.34
N GLN A 415 -12.59 11.27 -5.14
CA GLN A 415 -13.94 10.75 -5.07
C GLN A 415 -14.04 9.63 -3.99
N VAL A 416 -12.90 9.09 -3.51
CA VAL A 416 -12.77 8.08 -2.42
C VAL A 416 -11.40 8.21 -1.68
N LEU A 417 -11.36 9.08 -0.67
CA LEU A 417 -10.19 9.62 0.09
C LEU A 417 -9.57 8.54 1.03
N GLU A 418 -8.63 8.61 2.01
CA GLU A 418 -7.70 9.49 2.75
C GLU A 418 -6.25 8.84 2.87
N SER A 419 -5.51 8.75 4.02
CA SER A 419 -4.02 8.41 4.08
C SER A 419 -3.35 7.92 5.42
N SER A 420 -2.04 8.27 5.69
CA SER A 420 -1.21 8.22 6.97
C SER A 420 -0.36 6.94 7.25
N GLU A 421 0.85 6.88 7.87
CA GLU A 421 1.95 7.75 8.45
C GLU A 421 3.36 7.05 8.29
N ASP A 422 4.48 7.50 8.93
CA ASP A 422 5.33 6.71 9.90
C ASP A 422 6.91 6.81 9.96
N LEU A 423 7.64 5.75 10.39
CA LEU A 423 9.12 5.66 10.67
C LEU A 423 9.51 4.20 11.17
N ASP A 424 10.73 3.70 10.87
CA ASP A 424 11.40 2.37 10.96
C ASP A 424 11.31 1.43 12.21
N LEU A 425 11.73 0.14 12.07
CA LEU A 425 11.27 -1.00 12.88
C LEU A 425 12.32 -2.11 13.21
N THR A 426 11.87 -3.24 13.78
CA THR A 426 12.63 -4.48 14.03
C THR A 426 11.64 -5.64 14.17
N THR A 427 11.78 -6.72 13.39
CA THR A 427 10.68 -7.69 13.17
C THR A 427 10.87 -9.04 13.82
N GLY A 428 9.82 -9.57 14.46
CA GLY A 428 9.75 -10.95 14.92
C GLY A 428 9.07 -11.89 13.92
N LEU A 429 9.52 -13.14 13.82
CA LEU A 429 8.91 -14.18 12.98
C LEU A 429 8.71 -15.45 13.82
N VAL A 430 7.46 -15.95 13.87
CA VAL A 430 7.12 -17.26 14.46
C VAL A 430 6.58 -18.23 13.40
N TYR A 431 7.11 -19.45 13.42
CA TYR A 431 6.72 -20.59 12.58
C TYR A 431 7.08 -21.88 13.32
N ASP A 432 6.29 -22.94 13.15
CA ASP A 432 6.61 -24.28 13.66
C ASP A 432 6.04 -25.36 12.75
N GLN A 433 6.89 -26.29 12.30
CA GLN A 433 6.50 -27.34 11.36
C GLN A 433 5.45 -28.31 11.94
N ARG A 434 5.32 -28.43 13.27
CA ARG A 434 4.30 -29.30 13.91
C ARG A 434 2.87 -28.88 13.59
N MET A 435 2.63 -27.62 13.24
CA MET A 435 1.33 -27.16 12.72
C MET A 435 0.96 -27.79 11.37
N MET A 436 1.88 -28.49 10.69
CA MET A 436 1.59 -29.30 9.50
C MET A 436 0.93 -30.66 9.82
N GLU A 437 0.97 -31.12 11.08
CA GLU A 437 0.49 -32.46 11.45
C GLU A 437 -1.04 -32.60 11.28
N HIS A 438 -1.80 -31.50 11.45
CA HIS A 438 -3.22 -31.43 11.14
C HIS A 438 -3.50 -31.53 9.63
N HIS A 439 -4.30 -32.50 9.19
CA HIS A 439 -4.63 -32.71 7.77
C HIS A 439 -6.01 -33.35 7.58
N ASN A 440 -6.56 -33.23 6.37
CA ASN A 440 -7.80 -33.92 5.99
C ASN A 440 -7.47 -35.37 5.59
N MET A 441 -8.11 -36.35 6.22
CA MET A 441 -7.87 -37.77 6.01
C MET A 441 -8.78 -38.40 4.93
N TRP A 442 -9.67 -37.61 4.32
CA TRP A 442 -10.73 -38.11 3.44
C TRP A 442 -10.77 -37.40 2.09
N ASP A 443 -10.57 -36.08 2.08
CA ASP A 443 -10.32 -35.31 0.86
C ASP A 443 -8.88 -34.77 0.83
N SER A 444 -8.12 -35.24 -0.16
CA SER A 444 -6.73 -34.80 -0.42
C SER A 444 -6.63 -33.55 -1.29
N HIS A 445 -7.76 -33.04 -1.81
CA HIS A 445 -7.85 -31.78 -2.57
C HIS A 445 -8.36 -30.62 -1.70
N HIS A 446 -8.58 -30.86 -0.40
CA HIS A 446 -9.07 -29.87 0.53
C HIS A 446 -8.13 -28.66 0.60
N PRO A 447 -8.62 -27.41 0.46
CA PRO A 447 -7.77 -26.23 0.22
C PRO A 447 -6.87 -25.85 1.40
N GLU A 448 -7.31 -26.10 2.64
CA GLU A 448 -6.50 -25.86 3.85
C GLU A 448 -5.41 -26.94 4.02
N LEU A 449 -4.36 -26.83 3.20
CA LEU A 449 -3.25 -27.78 3.11
C LEU A 449 -2.12 -27.49 4.13
N PRO A 450 -1.49 -28.52 4.73
CA PRO A 450 -0.26 -28.37 5.51
C PRO A 450 0.86 -27.58 4.80
N GLN A 451 0.93 -27.72 3.48
CA GLN A 451 1.92 -27.07 2.62
C GLN A 451 1.79 -25.54 2.60
N ARG A 452 0.66 -24.96 3.04
CA ARG A 452 0.45 -23.50 3.09
C ARG A 452 1.56 -22.82 3.89
N ILE A 453 1.68 -23.17 5.17
CA ILE A 453 2.71 -22.61 6.05
C ILE A 453 4.13 -22.99 5.61
N GLN A 454 4.33 -24.17 5.00
CA GLN A 454 5.63 -24.61 4.52
C GLN A 454 6.12 -23.76 3.33
N ARG A 455 5.25 -23.45 2.37
CA ARG A 455 5.59 -22.69 1.17
C ARG A 455 5.84 -21.22 1.48
N ILE A 456 4.99 -20.63 2.32
CA ILE A 456 5.22 -19.28 2.88
C ILE A 456 6.59 -19.22 3.56
N PHE A 457 6.85 -20.19 4.45
CA PHE A 457 8.12 -20.25 5.20
C PHE A 457 9.34 -20.37 4.29
N SER A 458 9.28 -21.29 3.30
CA SER A 458 10.38 -21.50 2.36
C SER A 458 10.67 -20.21 1.57
N HIS A 459 9.62 -19.52 1.11
CA HIS A 459 9.79 -18.27 0.34
C HIS A 459 10.37 -17.12 1.19
N HIS A 460 10.05 -17.05 2.49
CA HIS A 460 10.72 -16.12 3.39
C HIS A 460 12.22 -16.44 3.60
N ASP A 461 12.63 -17.71 3.44
CA ASP A 461 14.02 -18.15 3.54
C ASP A 461 14.76 -17.90 2.22
N ASP A 462 14.13 -18.23 1.08
CA ASP A 462 14.60 -17.94 -0.28
C ASP A 462 14.88 -16.44 -0.49
N LEU A 463 14.01 -15.57 0.04
CA LEU A 463 14.15 -14.10 0.01
C LEU A 463 15.04 -13.54 1.15
N GLY A 464 15.65 -14.39 1.97
CA GLY A 464 16.51 -14.01 3.09
C GLY A 464 15.80 -13.33 4.28
N LEU A 465 14.50 -13.08 4.21
CA LEU A 465 13.69 -12.43 5.26
C LEU A 465 13.79 -13.18 6.60
N VAL A 466 13.83 -14.52 6.58
CA VAL A 466 14.05 -15.36 7.77
C VAL A 466 15.31 -14.97 8.55
N SER A 467 16.40 -14.60 7.85
CA SER A 467 17.66 -14.21 8.49
C SER A 467 17.63 -12.80 9.09
N ARG A 468 16.70 -11.95 8.62
CA ARG A 468 16.52 -10.56 9.04
C ARG A 468 15.55 -10.43 10.22
N CYS A 469 14.60 -11.35 10.37
CA CYS A 469 13.67 -11.39 11.51
C CYS A 469 14.26 -12.09 12.74
N LEU A 470 13.92 -11.59 13.94
CA LEU A 470 14.15 -12.32 15.19
C LEU A 470 13.22 -13.54 15.26
N ARG A 471 13.79 -14.73 15.41
CA ARG A 471 13.05 -15.99 15.52
C ARG A 471 12.40 -16.11 16.90
N ILE A 472 11.07 -16.08 16.93
CA ILE A 472 10.25 -16.26 18.13
C ILE A 472 9.81 -17.73 18.21
N PRO A 473 10.00 -18.45 19.34
CA PRO A 473 9.61 -19.84 19.45
C PRO A 473 8.09 -19.99 19.63
N ALA A 474 7.48 -20.94 18.93
CA ALA A 474 6.09 -21.32 19.17
C ALA A 474 5.93 -22.12 20.48
N ARG A 475 4.78 -21.96 21.14
CA ARG A 475 4.37 -22.77 22.29
C ARG A 475 2.93 -23.23 22.14
N LEU A 476 2.50 -24.16 23.00
CA LEU A 476 1.09 -24.46 23.16
C LEU A 476 0.42 -23.35 23.98
N ALA A 477 -0.77 -22.91 23.55
CA ALA A 477 -1.72 -22.21 24.39
C ALA A 477 -2.16 -23.12 25.56
N LEU A 478 -2.36 -22.54 26.74
CA LEU A 478 -2.92 -23.23 27.91
C LEU A 478 -4.46 -23.25 27.84
N GLU A 479 -5.10 -24.15 28.59
CA GLU A 479 -6.57 -24.24 28.58
C GLU A 479 -7.22 -23.02 29.25
N GLU A 480 -6.53 -22.38 30.20
CA GLU A 480 -6.95 -21.10 30.79
C GLU A 480 -6.80 -19.92 29.80
N GLU A 481 -5.86 -20.01 28.85
CA GLU A 481 -5.70 -19.00 27.79
C GLU A 481 -6.75 -19.18 26.69
N LEU A 482 -7.07 -20.41 26.29
CA LEU A 482 -8.19 -20.69 25.37
C LEU A 482 -9.54 -20.21 25.96
N ALA A 483 -9.70 -20.31 27.29
CA ALA A 483 -10.89 -19.86 28.00
C ALA A 483 -11.07 -18.32 28.04
N LEU A 484 -10.14 -17.53 27.48
CA LEU A 484 -10.29 -16.09 27.29
C LEU A 484 -11.35 -15.73 26.23
N CYS A 485 -11.63 -16.63 25.29
CA CYS A 485 -12.62 -16.45 24.22
C CYS A 485 -13.60 -17.61 24.09
N HIS A 486 -13.18 -18.86 24.35
CA HIS A 486 -14.00 -20.05 24.11
C HIS A 486 -14.54 -20.66 25.40
N SER A 487 -15.67 -21.35 25.31
CA SER A 487 -16.23 -22.04 26.47
C SER A 487 -15.44 -23.31 26.81
N LEU A 488 -15.47 -23.68 28.10
CA LEU A 488 -14.87 -24.92 28.59
C LEU A 488 -15.51 -26.16 27.95
N GLU A 489 -16.75 -26.07 27.44
CA GLU A 489 -17.41 -27.16 26.72
C GLU A 489 -16.84 -27.33 25.30
N HIS A 490 -16.68 -26.25 24.53
CA HIS A 490 -16.02 -26.29 23.22
C HIS A 490 -14.55 -26.74 23.35
N ILE A 491 -13.81 -26.16 24.30
CA ILE A 491 -12.42 -26.56 24.59
C ILE A 491 -12.34 -28.06 24.93
N ALA A 492 -13.23 -28.58 25.78
CA ALA A 492 -13.28 -30.01 26.10
C ALA A 492 -13.67 -30.90 24.91
N LYS A 493 -14.64 -30.46 24.07
CA LYS A 493 -15.10 -31.18 22.88
C LYS A 493 -13.98 -31.30 21.84
N ILE A 494 -13.24 -30.22 21.57
CA ILE A 494 -12.08 -30.26 20.66
C ILE A 494 -10.90 -31.00 21.31
N LYS A 495 -10.64 -30.84 22.60
CA LYS A 495 -9.60 -31.62 23.33
C LYS A 495 -9.81 -33.12 23.25
N ALA A 496 -11.06 -33.59 23.28
CA ALA A 496 -11.37 -35.02 23.18
C ALA A 496 -10.96 -35.64 21.82
N THR A 497 -10.77 -34.85 20.77
CA THR A 497 -10.44 -35.33 19.40
C THR A 497 -9.10 -36.05 19.31
N GLU A 498 -8.13 -35.68 20.17
CA GLU A 498 -6.80 -36.31 20.28
C GLU A 498 -6.89 -37.82 20.56
N GLY A 499 -7.96 -38.27 21.25
CA GLY A 499 -8.22 -39.69 21.54
C GLY A 499 -9.29 -40.37 20.65
N MET A 500 -9.83 -39.68 19.63
CA MET A 500 -10.91 -40.24 18.81
C MET A 500 -10.42 -41.09 17.64
N LYS A 501 -11.27 -42.03 17.19
CA LYS A 501 -11.02 -42.83 15.98
C LYS A 501 -11.41 -42.02 14.74
N THR A 502 -10.73 -42.26 13.63
CA THR A 502 -10.95 -41.57 12.34
C THR A 502 -12.41 -41.49 11.89
N ARG A 503 -13.23 -42.53 12.12
CA ARG A 503 -14.67 -42.50 11.76
C ARG A 503 -15.52 -41.60 12.65
N ASP A 504 -15.11 -41.40 13.89
CA ASP A 504 -15.80 -40.53 14.83
C ASP A 504 -15.32 -39.08 14.66
N LEU A 505 -14.04 -38.87 14.28
CA LEU A 505 -13.52 -37.58 13.81
C LEU A 505 -14.23 -37.07 12.55
N HIS A 506 -14.51 -37.93 11.57
CA HIS A 506 -15.30 -37.55 10.38
C HIS A 506 -16.69 -37.05 10.79
N ARG A 507 -17.43 -37.86 11.55
CA ARG A 507 -18.78 -37.52 12.03
C ARG A 507 -18.80 -36.22 12.83
N LEU A 508 -17.76 -35.97 13.63
CA LEU A 508 -17.61 -34.75 14.41
C LEU A 508 -17.30 -33.54 13.53
N GLY A 509 -16.56 -33.70 12.43
CA GLY A 509 -16.41 -32.66 11.40
C GLY A 509 -17.75 -32.33 10.74
N ASP A 510 -18.55 -33.35 10.41
CA ASP A 510 -19.90 -33.21 9.84
C ASP A 510 -20.91 -32.50 10.78
N GLU A 511 -20.62 -32.34 12.08
CA GLU A 511 -21.43 -31.55 13.03
C GLU A 511 -21.21 -30.03 12.89
N TYR A 512 -20.14 -29.59 12.22
CA TYR A 512 -19.75 -28.19 12.10
C TYR A 512 -19.77 -27.73 10.63
N ASN A 513 -19.90 -26.42 10.41
CA ASN A 513 -19.85 -25.87 9.05
C ASN A 513 -18.40 -25.83 8.55
N SER A 514 -18.09 -26.62 7.52
CA SER A 514 -16.81 -26.59 6.80
C SER A 514 -15.59 -26.85 7.71
N ILE A 515 -15.62 -27.95 8.46
CA ILE A 515 -14.54 -28.41 9.36
C ILE A 515 -14.16 -29.85 9.05
N PHE A 516 -12.86 -30.13 9.03
CA PHE A 516 -12.27 -31.48 8.99
C PHE A 516 -11.38 -31.68 10.21
N ILE A 517 -11.36 -32.86 10.83
CA ILE A 517 -10.68 -33.08 12.11
C ILE A 517 -9.73 -34.28 12.06
N SER A 518 -8.53 -34.09 12.61
CA SER A 518 -7.46 -35.08 12.78
C SER A 518 -7.06 -35.17 14.26
N THR A 519 -6.37 -36.24 14.68
CA THR A 519 -5.89 -36.36 16.07
C THR A 519 -5.03 -35.16 16.49
N GLU A 520 -4.21 -34.65 15.57
CA GLU A 520 -3.32 -33.52 15.80
C GLU A 520 -3.99 -32.15 15.61
N SER A 521 -5.31 -32.07 15.34
CA SER A 521 -6.03 -30.80 15.15
C SER A 521 -6.00 -29.93 16.40
N TYR A 522 -6.34 -30.51 17.56
CA TYR A 522 -6.31 -29.79 18.85
C TYR A 522 -4.91 -29.28 19.19
N ARG A 523 -3.89 -30.12 18.96
CA ARG A 523 -2.48 -29.82 19.19
C ARG A 523 -1.97 -28.70 18.27
N SER A 524 -2.33 -28.75 16.99
CA SER A 524 -1.99 -27.73 15.99
C SER A 524 -2.66 -26.39 16.29
N ALA A 525 -3.97 -26.38 16.61
CA ALA A 525 -4.69 -25.16 16.97
C ALA A 525 -4.12 -24.49 18.24
N ARG A 526 -3.67 -25.29 19.21
CA ARG A 526 -2.96 -24.78 20.39
C ARG A 526 -1.57 -24.22 20.07
N LEU A 527 -0.86 -24.77 19.09
CA LEU A 527 0.40 -24.20 18.60
C LEU A 527 0.17 -22.87 17.86
N ALA A 528 -0.88 -22.77 17.04
CA ALA A 528 -1.24 -21.53 16.33
C ALA A 528 -1.51 -20.36 17.30
N ALA A 529 -2.41 -20.57 18.26
CA ALA A 529 -2.71 -19.54 19.28
C ALA A 529 -1.48 -19.23 20.16
N GLY A 530 -0.77 -20.24 20.66
CA GLY A 530 0.40 -20.04 21.53
C GLY A 530 1.62 -19.43 20.82
N ALA A 531 1.77 -19.63 19.50
CA ALA A 531 2.72 -18.91 18.67
C ALA A 531 2.41 -17.40 18.63
N CYS A 532 1.14 -17.04 18.38
CA CYS A 532 0.70 -15.65 18.38
C CYS A 532 0.84 -14.99 19.75
N PHE A 533 0.60 -15.72 20.85
CA PHE A 533 0.84 -15.23 22.21
C PHE A 533 2.30 -14.86 22.46
N ASN A 534 3.25 -15.71 22.05
CA ASN A 534 4.68 -15.39 22.17
C ASN A 534 5.09 -14.23 21.26
N ALA A 535 4.52 -14.13 20.06
CA ALA A 535 4.77 -13.02 19.15
C ALA A 535 4.28 -11.68 19.72
N VAL A 536 3.05 -11.62 20.22
CA VAL A 536 2.49 -10.39 20.82
C VAL A 536 3.19 -10.02 22.13
N GLN A 537 3.63 -11.01 22.92
CA GLN A 537 4.45 -10.77 24.10
C GLN A 537 5.78 -10.10 23.74
N ALA A 538 6.46 -10.55 22.68
CA ALA A 538 7.70 -9.93 22.19
C ALA A 538 7.48 -8.48 21.69
N VAL A 539 6.36 -8.23 20.99
CA VAL A 539 5.94 -6.90 20.52
C VAL A 539 5.63 -5.94 21.68
N LEU A 540 4.92 -6.40 22.71
CA LEU A 540 4.52 -5.58 23.87
C LEU A 540 5.64 -5.37 24.89
N THR A 541 6.56 -6.32 25.03
CA THR A 541 7.77 -6.16 25.86
C THR A 541 8.87 -5.35 25.17
N GLY A 542 8.73 -5.06 23.88
CA GLY A 542 9.72 -4.32 23.09
C GLY A 542 10.95 -5.15 22.69
N GLN A 543 10.87 -6.48 22.77
CA GLN A 543 11.87 -7.39 22.20
C GLN A 543 11.91 -7.29 20.67
N VAL A 544 10.76 -6.99 20.05
CA VAL A 544 10.61 -6.61 18.64
C VAL A 544 9.66 -5.42 18.52
N ARG A 545 9.70 -4.69 17.41
CA ARG A 545 8.76 -3.59 17.11
C ARG A 545 7.42 -4.14 16.63
N ASN A 546 7.47 -5.07 15.69
CA ASN A 546 6.35 -5.73 15.01
C ASN A 546 6.65 -7.23 14.81
N GLY A 547 5.74 -7.98 14.19
CA GLY A 547 6.04 -9.33 13.78
C GLY A 547 5.02 -10.01 12.86
N VAL A 548 5.36 -11.25 12.48
CA VAL A 548 4.60 -12.09 11.58
C VAL A 548 4.49 -13.52 12.14
N ALA A 549 3.31 -14.12 12.05
CA ALA A 549 2.98 -15.44 12.55
C ALA A 549 2.47 -16.36 11.43
N ILE A 550 3.34 -17.27 10.98
CA ILE A 550 3.06 -18.24 9.93
C ILE A 550 2.44 -19.49 10.59
N VAL A 551 1.13 -19.43 10.86
CA VAL A 551 0.39 -20.39 11.71
C VAL A 551 -0.74 -21.11 10.96
N ARG A 552 -1.13 -22.30 11.44
CA ARG A 552 -2.38 -22.99 11.05
C ARG A 552 -2.80 -24.03 12.11
N PRO A 553 -4.08 -24.45 12.21
CA PRO A 553 -5.25 -23.97 11.46
C PRO A 553 -5.56 -22.49 11.73
N PRO A 554 -6.38 -21.84 10.86
CA PRO A 554 -6.87 -20.47 11.07
C PRO A 554 -7.80 -20.36 12.30
N GLY A 555 -8.23 -19.14 12.60
CA GLY A 555 -9.03 -18.80 13.77
C GLY A 555 -10.25 -17.88 13.56
N HIS A 556 -10.27 -16.97 12.58
CA HIS A 556 -11.22 -15.85 12.56
C HIS A 556 -12.73 -16.24 12.46
N HIS A 557 -13.05 -17.42 11.91
CA HIS A 557 -14.42 -17.98 11.90
C HIS A 557 -14.82 -18.73 13.18
N ALA A 558 -13.88 -19.03 14.10
CA ALA A 558 -14.15 -19.84 15.28
C ALA A 558 -14.95 -19.05 16.32
N GLU A 559 -16.12 -19.58 16.66
CA GLU A 559 -17.03 -19.02 17.66
C GLU A 559 -16.62 -19.38 19.08
N LYS A 560 -17.18 -18.66 20.06
CA LYS A 560 -17.04 -19.01 21.49
C LYS A 560 -17.36 -20.47 21.80
N ASP A 561 -18.39 -21.02 21.16
CA ASP A 561 -18.97 -22.35 21.45
C ASP A 561 -18.89 -23.34 20.28
N ALA A 562 -18.27 -22.98 19.13
CA ALA A 562 -18.22 -23.83 17.95
C ALA A 562 -17.01 -23.59 17.03
N ALA A 563 -16.60 -24.64 16.30
CA ALA A 563 -15.68 -24.54 15.18
C ALA A 563 -16.45 -24.23 13.87
N CYS A 564 -15.84 -23.50 12.95
CA CYS A 564 -16.44 -23.12 11.66
C CYS A 564 -15.34 -22.74 10.66
N GLY A 565 -15.51 -23.00 9.35
CA GLY A 565 -14.64 -22.46 8.31
C GLY A 565 -13.16 -22.75 8.52
N PHE A 566 -12.81 -24.02 8.71
CA PHE A 566 -11.46 -24.53 9.07
C PHE A 566 -10.91 -24.05 10.44
N CYS A 567 -11.60 -23.14 11.13
CA CYS A 567 -11.15 -22.52 12.37
C CYS A 567 -11.63 -23.29 13.62
N PHE A 568 -10.71 -23.56 14.54
CA PHE A 568 -10.99 -24.29 15.81
C PHE A 568 -11.06 -23.37 17.03
N PHE A 569 -10.10 -22.45 17.13
CA PHE A 569 -9.98 -21.43 18.18
C PHE A 569 -9.55 -20.12 17.52
N ASN A 570 -10.10 -18.99 17.96
CA ASN A 570 -9.88 -17.70 17.29
C ASN A 570 -8.53 -17.10 17.71
N SER A 571 -7.49 -17.43 16.94
CA SER A 571 -6.10 -17.01 17.18
C SER A 571 -5.96 -15.49 17.35
N ALA A 572 -6.60 -14.68 16.50
CA ALA A 572 -6.58 -13.23 16.59
C ALA A 572 -7.26 -12.71 17.87
N ALA A 573 -8.50 -13.15 18.14
CA ALA A 573 -9.27 -12.73 19.32
C ALA A 573 -8.60 -13.15 20.65
N LEU A 574 -8.12 -14.39 20.71
CA LEU A 574 -7.34 -14.90 21.84
C LEU A 574 -6.06 -14.09 22.04
N THR A 575 -5.38 -13.70 20.96
CA THR A 575 -4.16 -12.88 21.03
C THR A 575 -4.47 -11.47 21.54
N ALA A 576 -5.61 -10.88 21.17
CA ALA A 576 -6.06 -9.60 21.74
C ALA A 576 -6.36 -9.71 23.25
N ARG A 577 -7.07 -10.75 23.69
CA ARG A 577 -7.33 -10.99 25.13
C ARG A 577 -6.07 -11.31 25.93
N TYR A 578 -5.13 -12.05 25.34
CA TYR A 578 -3.82 -12.33 25.94
C TYR A 578 -2.98 -11.06 26.05
N ALA A 579 -2.92 -10.25 24.99
CA ALA A 579 -2.28 -8.94 24.98
C ALA A 579 -2.84 -7.99 26.05
N GLN A 580 -4.16 -7.98 26.23
CA GLN A 580 -4.83 -7.25 27.30
C GLN A 580 -4.46 -7.79 28.70
N SER A 581 -4.39 -9.10 28.90
CA SER A 581 -4.12 -9.70 30.22
C SER A 581 -2.67 -9.53 30.71
N ILE A 582 -1.69 -9.43 29.80
CA ILE A 582 -0.28 -9.14 30.14
C ILE A 582 0.04 -7.63 30.22
N SER A 583 -0.90 -6.75 29.84
CA SER A 583 -0.70 -5.30 29.83
C SER A 583 -1.00 -4.64 31.18
N GLN A 584 -0.08 -3.82 31.70
CA GLN A 584 -0.27 -3.08 32.97
C GLN A 584 -1.24 -1.88 32.88
N LYS A 585 -1.76 -1.58 31.70
CA LYS A 585 -2.74 -0.51 31.43
C LYS A 585 -3.80 -1.05 30.47
N PRO A 586 -5.03 -0.50 30.45
CA PRO A 586 -6.03 -0.85 29.46
C PRO A 586 -5.46 -0.72 28.04
N LEU A 587 -5.40 -1.84 27.31
CA LEU A 587 -4.87 -1.90 25.96
C LEU A 587 -6.03 -1.90 24.97
N ARG A 588 -6.13 -0.81 24.19
CA ARG A 588 -6.94 -0.78 22.97
C ARG A 588 -6.26 -1.60 21.89
N VAL A 589 -6.98 -2.54 21.29
CA VAL A 589 -6.47 -3.40 20.21
C VAL A 589 -7.31 -3.15 18.95
N LEU A 590 -6.66 -2.87 17.82
CA LEU A 590 -7.30 -2.98 16.51
C LEU A 590 -7.09 -4.41 16.03
N ILE A 591 -8.17 -5.10 15.64
CA ILE A 591 -8.13 -6.30 14.81
C ILE A 591 -8.65 -5.91 13.43
N LEU A 592 -7.77 -5.96 12.44
CA LEU A 592 -8.12 -5.77 11.05
C LEU A 592 -8.16 -7.10 10.33
N ASP A 593 -9.26 -7.39 9.64
CA ASP A 593 -9.45 -8.60 8.87
C ASP A 593 -9.51 -8.28 7.37
N TRP A 594 -8.49 -8.70 6.63
CA TRP A 594 -8.42 -8.55 5.17
C TRP A 594 -8.64 -9.86 4.42
N ASP A 595 -8.98 -10.94 5.14
CA ASP A 595 -9.46 -12.19 4.54
C ASP A 595 -10.69 -11.91 3.66
N VAL A 596 -10.85 -12.69 2.59
CA VAL A 596 -12.00 -12.50 1.68
C VAL A 596 -13.33 -12.90 2.34
N HIS A 597 -13.29 -13.64 3.44
CA HIS A 597 -14.46 -14.03 4.23
C HIS A 597 -14.63 -13.14 5.47
N HIS A 598 -15.87 -12.93 5.89
CA HIS A 598 -16.14 -12.24 7.16
C HIS A 598 -15.78 -13.14 8.35
N GLY A 599 -14.83 -12.71 9.18
CA GLY A 599 -14.46 -13.35 10.44
C GLY A 599 -15.55 -13.24 11.52
N ASN A 600 -16.67 -13.91 11.31
CA ASN A 600 -17.87 -13.89 12.17
C ASN A 600 -17.57 -14.12 13.66
N GLY A 601 -16.70 -15.09 13.97
CA GLY A 601 -16.33 -15.40 15.35
C GLY A 601 -15.61 -14.23 16.00
N THR A 602 -14.78 -13.50 15.24
CA THR A 602 -14.09 -12.31 15.74
C THR A 602 -15.09 -11.19 16.06
N GLN A 603 -16.06 -10.93 15.17
CA GLN A 603 -17.14 -9.97 15.45
C GLN A 603 -17.89 -10.35 16.74
N HIS A 604 -18.46 -11.55 16.83
CA HIS A 604 -19.29 -11.94 17.99
C HIS A 604 -18.53 -11.98 19.32
N ILE A 605 -17.20 -12.17 19.32
CA ILE A 605 -16.36 -12.15 20.55
C ILE A 605 -16.12 -10.71 21.08
N PHE A 606 -16.27 -9.68 20.23
CA PHE A 606 -16.04 -8.27 20.57
C PHE A 606 -17.25 -7.35 20.32
N GLU A 607 -18.40 -7.87 19.91
CA GLU A 607 -19.56 -7.06 19.49
C GLU A 607 -20.07 -6.10 20.58
N GLU A 608 -19.93 -6.47 21.86
CA GLU A 608 -20.19 -5.62 23.04
C GLU A 608 -18.92 -4.93 23.63
N ASP A 609 -17.78 -4.87 22.94
CA ASP A 609 -16.49 -4.46 23.51
C ASP A 609 -15.89 -3.17 22.92
N ASP A 610 -15.85 -2.12 23.73
CA ASP A 610 -15.24 -0.80 23.45
C ASP A 610 -13.70 -0.78 23.56
N SER A 611 -13.07 -1.87 24.04
CA SER A 611 -11.62 -1.99 24.13
C SER A 611 -10.96 -2.65 22.90
N VAL A 612 -11.75 -3.23 22.00
CA VAL A 612 -11.27 -3.87 20.77
C VAL A 612 -12.09 -3.37 19.58
N LEU A 613 -11.41 -2.72 18.63
CA LEU A 613 -11.98 -2.31 17.36
C LEU A 613 -11.79 -3.44 16.35
N TYR A 614 -12.88 -3.96 15.80
CA TYR A 614 -12.83 -4.91 14.68
C TYR A 614 -13.21 -4.21 13.37
N ILE A 615 -12.39 -4.37 12.34
CA ILE A 615 -12.67 -3.88 10.98
C ILE A 615 -12.47 -5.04 10.00
N SER A 616 -13.38 -5.26 9.05
CA SER A 616 -13.32 -6.41 8.12
C SER A 616 -13.63 -6.02 6.67
N LEU A 617 -12.79 -6.44 5.71
CA LEU A 617 -12.87 -6.13 4.28
C LEU A 617 -13.14 -7.40 3.44
N HIS A 618 -14.38 -7.87 3.47
CA HIS A 618 -14.77 -9.20 2.98
C HIS A 618 -15.73 -9.14 1.78
N ARG A 619 -15.76 -10.23 1.00
CA ARG A 619 -16.75 -10.48 -0.03
C ARG A 619 -18.09 -10.87 0.62
N TYR A 620 -19.15 -10.14 0.27
CA TYR A 620 -20.48 -10.30 0.88
C TYR A 620 -21.51 -10.84 -0.11
N GLU A 621 -21.54 -10.31 -1.33
CA GLU A 621 -22.44 -10.70 -2.43
C GLU A 621 -23.92 -10.75 -1.98
N ASP A 622 -24.42 -9.65 -1.42
CA ASP A 622 -25.77 -9.53 -0.83
C ASP A 622 -26.10 -10.65 0.20
N GLY A 623 -25.09 -11.09 0.96
CA GLY A 623 -25.20 -12.13 1.99
C GLY A 623 -25.10 -13.57 1.45
N THR A 624 -24.73 -13.75 0.18
CA THR A 624 -24.65 -15.08 -0.46
C THR A 624 -23.25 -15.69 -0.48
N PHE A 625 -22.21 -14.95 -0.08
CA PHE A 625 -20.86 -15.47 0.13
C PHE A 625 -20.67 -16.02 1.55
N PHE A 626 -19.73 -16.94 1.77
CA PHE A 626 -19.47 -17.55 3.08
C PHE A 626 -19.00 -16.48 4.10
N PRO A 627 -19.50 -16.47 5.36
CA PRO A 627 -20.28 -17.50 6.06
C PRO A 627 -21.81 -17.44 5.85
N THR A 628 -22.33 -16.67 4.89
CA THR A 628 -23.77 -16.55 4.54
C THR A 628 -24.66 -16.02 5.67
N SER A 629 -24.24 -14.95 6.36
CA SER A 629 -25.08 -14.23 7.32
C SER A 629 -25.25 -12.74 6.99
N GLU A 630 -26.33 -12.14 7.50
CA GLU A 630 -26.56 -10.68 7.49
C GLU A 630 -25.69 -9.92 8.51
N ASP A 631 -24.91 -10.63 9.32
CA ASP A 631 -24.06 -10.05 10.38
C ASP A 631 -22.77 -9.42 9.82
N ALA A 632 -22.40 -9.78 8.58
CA ALA A 632 -21.32 -9.17 7.80
C ALA A 632 -21.73 -7.84 7.11
N HIS A 633 -22.99 -7.40 7.23
CA HIS A 633 -23.46 -6.20 6.52
C HIS A 633 -22.99 -4.89 7.20
N TYR A 634 -22.87 -3.79 6.44
CA TYR A 634 -22.29 -2.52 6.90
C TYR A 634 -23.08 -1.81 8.02
N ASN A 635 -24.33 -2.22 8.28
CA ASN A 635 -25.16 -1.68 9.37
C ASN A 635 -24.91 -2.37 10.72
N ARG A 636 -23.98 -3.32 10.79
CA ARG A 636 -23.62 -4.09 11.99
C ARG A 636 -22.47 -3.40 12.71
N VAL A 637 -22.81 -2.33 13.40
CA VAL A 637 -21.86 -1.40 14.03
C VAL A 637 -21.32 -1.84 15.39
N GLY A 638 -21.75 -2.99 15.90
CA GLY A 638 -21.55 -3.42 17.29
C GLY A 638 -22.74 -3.09 18.19
N GLU A 639 -22.84 -3.74 19.34
CA GLU A 639 -23.97 -3.64 20.27
C GLU A 639 -23.59 -3.03 21.63
N GLY A 640 -24.59 -2.51 22.35
CA GLY A 640 -24.43 -1.98 23.71
C GLY A 640 -23.37 -0.88 23.79
N LYS A 641 -22.24 -1.19 24.43
CA LYS A 641 -21.08 -0.29 24.56
C LYS A 641 -20.05 -0.44 23.42
N GLY A 642 -20.06 -1.55 22.68
CA GLY A 642 -19.26 -1.77 21.47
C GLY A 642 -19.84 -1.11 20.22
N ALA A 643 -20.99 -0.43 20.32
CA ALA A 643 -21.60 0.29 19.20
C ALA A 643 -20.68 1.41 18.66
N GLY A 644 -20.23 1.23 17.42
CA GLY A 644 -19.22 2.03 16.73
C GLY A 644 -17.91 1.27 16.46
N PHE A 645 -17.60 0.24 17.26
CA PHE A 645 -16.32 -0.47 17.29
C PHE A 645 -16.28 -1.76 16.46
N ASN A 646 -17.36 -2.09 15.74
CA ASN A 646 -17.38 -3.15 14.72
C ASN A 646 -17.66 -2.52 13.35
N VAL A 647 -16.74 -2.65 12.39
CA VAL A 647 -16.82 -1.97 11.07
C VAL A 647 -16.72 -3.00 9.94
N ASN A 648 -17.84 -3.30 9.30
CA ASN A 648 -17.88 -4.19 8.14
C ASN A 648 -17.84 -3.40 6.84
N ILE A 649 -16.92 -3.76 5.93
CA ILE A 649 -16.80 -3.21 4.57
C ILE A 649 -17.21 -4.31 3.55
N PRO A 650 -18.52 -4.55 3.35
CA PRO A 650 -19.01 -5.65 2.52
C PRO A 650 -18.88 -5.36 1.02
N TRP A 651 -18.10 -6.17 0.32
CA TRP A 651 -17.90 -6.06 -1.12
C TRP A 651 -18.97 -6.83 -1.92
N ASN A 652 -19.54 -6.20 -2.95
CA ASN A 652 -20.69 -6.72 -3.70
C ASN A 652 -20.54 -6.62 -5.23
N GLY A 653 -20.88 -7.67 -5.95
CA GLY A 653 -21.16 -7.66 -7.40
C GLY A 653 -19.97 -7.40 -8.32
N ALA A 654 -18.73 -7.54 -7.84
CA ALA A 654 -17.51 -7.33 -8.62
C ALA A 654 -16.31 -8.09 -8.02
N LYS A 655 -15.21 -8.17 -8.77
CA LYS A 655 -13.92 -8.71 -8.29
C LYS A 655 -13.00 -7.56 -7.87
N MET A 656 -12.97 -7.28 -6.57
CA MET A 656 -12.13 -6.21 -6.02
C MET A 656 -10.63 -6.57 -6.09
N GLY A 657 -9.77 -5.56 -6.09
CA GLY A 657 -8.32 -5.68 -6.02
C GLY A 657 -7.69 -4.48 -5.32
N ASP A 658 -6.45 -4.14 -5.70
CA ASP A 658 -5.63 -3.13 -5.01
C ASP A 658 -6.34 -1.77 -4.88
N ALA A 659 -6.97 -1.29 -5.95
CA ALA A 659 -7.63 0.02 -5.97
C ALA A 659 -8.79 0.11 -4.96
N GLU A 660 -9.65 -0.91 -4.85
CA GLU A 660 -10.75 -0.92 -3.90
C GLU A 660 -10.29 -1.12 -2.46
N TYR A 661 -9.30 -1.99 -2.22
CA TYR A 661 -8.76 -2.22 -0.88
C TYR A 661 -8.01 -0.98 -0.37
N LEU A 662 -7.19 -0.34 -1.21
CA LEU A 662 -6.56 0.93 -0.87
C LEU A 662 -7.61 2.01 -0.63
N ALA A 663 -8.61 2.17 -1.50
CA ALA A 663 -9.68 3.15 -1.30
C ALA A 663 -10.46 2.93 0.02
N ALA A 664 -10.72 1.69 0.44
CA ALA A 664 -11.31 1.41 1.75
C ALA A 664 -10.35 1.68 2.92
N PHE A 665 -9.05 1.37 2.76
CA PHE A 665 -8.04 1.68 3.77
C PHE A 665 -7.93 3.17 4.01
N HIS A 666 -7.81 3.90 2.91
CA HIS A 666 -7.76 5.34 2.85
C HIS A 666 -9.07 5.94 3.43
N SER A 667 -10.27 5.52 3.00
CA SER A 667 -11.53 6.19 3.38
C SER A 667 -12.14 5.77 4.72
N VAL A 668 -11.76 4.61 5.26
CA VAL A 668 -12.46 3.98 6.39
C VAL A 668 -11.49 3.40 7.42
N VAL A 669 -10.57 2.53 7.01
CA VAL A 669 -9.71 1.80 7.97
C VAL A 669 -8.78 2.75 8.72
N MET A 670 -7.97 3.51 7.98
CA MET A 670 -6.96 4.41 8.56
C MET A 670 -7.57 5.59 9.33
N PRO A 671 -8.66 6.24 8.88
CA PRO A 671 -9.29 7.33 9.63
C PRO A 671 -9.89 6.85 10.97
N ILE A 672 -10.67 5.76 10.97
CA ILE A 672 -11.22 5.16 12.19
C ILE A 672 -10.09 4.68 13.12
N ALA A 673 -9.09 3.99 12.58
CA ALA A 673 -7.97 3.49 13.37
C ALA A 673 -7.10 4.61 13.97
N ARG A 674 -6.92 5.73 13.26
CA ARG A 674 -6.22 6.92 13.76
C ARG A 674 -6.96 7.54 14.94
N GLU A 675 -8.28 7.68 14.84
CA GLU A 675 -9.14 8.22 15.89
C GLU A 675 -9.25 7.27 17.10
N PHE A 676 -9.22 5.96 16.89
CA PHE A 676 -9.16 4.94 17.94
C PHE A 676 -7.81 4.87 18.67
N ASP A 677 -6.70 5.34 18.06
CA ASP A 677 -5.35 5.35 18.66
C ASP A 677 -4.98 3.98 19.31
N PRO A 678 -4.91 2.87 18.54
CA PRO A 678 -4.68 1.55 19.08
C PRO A 678 -3.33 1.44 19.80
N GLY A 679 -3.29 0.69 20.90
CA GLY A 679 -2.04 0.32 21.57
C GLY A 679 -1.31 -0.84 20.90
N LEU A 680 -2.02 -1.60 20.05
CA LEU A 680 -1.57 -2.77 19.29
C LEU A 680 -2.48 -2.94 18.07
N VAL A 681 -1.91 -3.30 16.93
CA VAL A 681 -2.65 -3.76 15.74
C VAL A 681 -2.39 -5.26 15.53
N LEU A 682 -3.47 -6.03 15.41
CA LEU A 682 -3.46 -7.40 14.91
C LEU A 682 -4.06 -7.41 13.51
N VAL A 683 -3.46 -8.15 12.59
CA VAL A 683 -4.04 -8.38 11.25
C VAL A 683 -4.41 -9.86 11.13
N SER A 684 -5.71 -10.14 11.02
CA SER A 684 -6.25 -11.40 10.52
C SER A 684 -5.96 -11.46 9.02
N ALA A 685 -4.86 -12.14 8.68
CA ALA A 685 -4.21 -12.02 7.38
C ALA A 685 -4.57 -13.18 6.47
N GLY A 686 -5.78 -13.12 5.90
CA GLY A 686 -6.20 -13.99 4.81
C GLY A 686 -5.63 -13.56 3.46
N PHE A 687 -4.99 -14.48 2.75
CA PHE A 687 -4.43 -14.23 1.42
C PHE A 687 -5.26 -14.86 0.30
N ASP A 688 -6.58 -14.99 0.49
CA ASP A 688 -7.58 -15.49 -0.47
C ASP A 688 -8.32 -14.37 -1.22
N ALA A 689 -8.26 -13.13 -0.75
CA ALA A 689 -8.56 -11.96 -1.60
C ALA A 689 -7.49 -11.77 -2.71
N ALA A 690 -6.39 -12.53 -2.65
CA ALA A 690 -5.27 -12.45 -3.57
C ALA A 690 -5.61 -12.94 -4.99
N ARG A 691 -4.98 -12.31 -5.98
CA ARG A 691 -5.11 -12.63 -7.40
C ARG A 691 -4.70 -14.09 -7.69
N GLY A 692 -5.69 -14.91 -7.99
CA GLY A 692 -5.51 -16.32 -8.36
C GLY A 692 -5.79 -17.32 -7.23
N ASP A 693 -6.35 -16.89 -6.11
CA ASP A 693 -6.91 -17.80 -5.11
C ASP A 693 -8.15 -18.55 -5.63
N PRO A 694 -8.32 -19.86 -5.34
CA PRO A 694 -9.46 -20.64 -5.81
C PRO A 694 -10.80 -20.36 -5.11
N LEU A 695 -10.81 -19.74 -3.91
CA LEU A 695 -12.05 -19.50 -3.14
C LEU A 695 -12.52 -18.04 -3.21
N GLY A 696 -11.65 -17.08 -2.90
CA GLY A 696 -12.05 -15.67 -2.88
C GLY A 696 -12.41 -15.11 -4.26
N GLY A 697 -11.59 -15.44 -5.27
CA GLY A 697 -11.81 -15.05 -6.67
C GLY A 697 -11.52 -13.58 -7.00
N TYR A 698 -10.92 -12.84 -6.06
CA TYR A 698 -10.51 -11.43 -6.15
C TYR A 698 -9.12 -11.25 -6.76
N GLN A 699 -8.60 -10.02 -6.73
CA GLN A 699 -7.46 -9.58 -7.54
C GLN A 699 -6.42 -8.75 -6.76
N VAL A 700 -6.42 -8.79 -5.41
CA VAL A 700 -5.40 -8.09 -4.61
C VAL A 700 -4.02 -8.69 -4.91
N THR A 701 -3.00 -7.85 -5.09
CA THR A 701 -1.65 -8.28 -5.47
C THR A 701 -0.71 -8.33 -4.25
N PRO A 702 0.43 -9.05 -4.32
CA PRO A 702 1.45 -9.00 -3.27
C PRO A 702 1.94 -7.56 -2.96
N PRO A 703 2.20 -6.68 -3.95
CA PRO A 703 2.38 -5.25 -3.70
C PRO A 703 1.19 -4.58 -3.01
N GLY A 704 -0.06 -4.91 -3.39
CA GLY A 704 -1.26 -4.46 -2.68
C GLY A 704 -1.18 -4.72 -1.17
N TYR A 705 -0.99 -5.98 -0.77
CA TYR A 705 -0.82 -6.36 0.64
C TYR A 705 0.38 -5.68 1.34
N ALA A 706 1.47 -5.41 0.63
CA ALA A 706 2.58 -4.61 1.15
C ALA A 706 2.14 -3.17 1.47
N HIS A 707 1.45 -2.48 0.55
CA HIS A 707 0.93 -1.12 0.80
C HIS A 707 -0.12 -1.11 1.93
N LEU A 708 -0.99 -2.13 2.03
CA LEU A 708 -1.89 -2.29 3.18
C LEU A 708 -1.10 -2.44 4.49
N THR A 709 -0.03 -3.21 4.50
CA THR A 709 0.85 -3.39 5.68
C THR A 709 1.52 -2.07 6.07
N HIS A 710 2.02 -1.32 5.08
CA HIS A 710 2.75 -0.06 5.27
C HIS A 710 1.89 0.99 5.98
N LEU A 711 0.66 1.22 5.50
CA LEU A 711 -0.30 2.13 6.14
C LEU A 711 -0.53 1.76 7.62
N LEU A 712 -0.67 0.48 7.93
CA LEU A 712 -0.93 0.01 9.31
C LEU A 712 0.28 0.13 10.24
N MET A 713 1.51 0.19 9.73
CA MET A 713 2.68 0.48 10.58
C MET A 713 2.63 1.90 11.14
N GLY A 714 1.96 2.82 10.42
CA GLY A 714 1.55 4.13 10.91
C GLY A 714 0.68 4.12 12.16
N LEU A 715 0.20 2.97 12.64
CA LEU A 715 -0.63 2.85 13.82
C LEU A 715 0.14 2.22 14.99
N ALA A 716 -0.28 2.56 16.21
CA ALA A 716 0.33 2.15 17.45
C ALA A 716 1.84 2.52 17.62
N GLY A 717 2.47 3.19 16.66
CA GLY A 717 3.93 3.34 16.58
C GLY A 717 4.57 2.00 16.23
N GLY A 718 4.27 1.50 15.04
CA GLY A 718 4.81 0.27 14.46
C GLY A 718 4.44 -1.04 15.17
N ARG A 719 3.54 -1.09 16.16
CA ARG A 719 3.17 -2.34 16.86
C ARG A 719 2.08 -3.12 16.11
N VAL A 720 2.49 -3.72 14.99
CA VAL A 720 1.67 -4.61 14.14
C VAL A 720 2.08 -6.06 14.35
N LEU A 721 1.11 -6.98 14.42
CA LEU A 721 1.32 -8.43 14.32
C LEU A 721 0.42 -9.02 13.24
N VAL A 722 1.03 -9.56 12.18
CA VAL A 722 0.34 -10.19 11.04
C VAL A 722 0.18 -11.69 11.32
N ILE A 723 -1.07 -12.20 11.35
CA ILE A 723 -1.42 -13.58 11.73
C ILE A 723 -2.07 -14.27 10.53
N LEU A 724 -1.50 -15.37 10.02
CA LEU A 724 -2.07 -16.08 8.86
C LEU A 724 -3.46 -16.66 9.18
N GLU A 725 -4.44 -16.31 8.34
CA GLU A 725 -5.81 -16.87 8.36
C GLU A 725 -6.04 -17.72 7.09
N GLY A 726 -6.88 -17.26 6.14
CA GLY A 726 -7.15 -17.92 4.86
C GLY A 726 -6.08 -17.74 3.77
N GLY A 727 -6.48 -17.93 2.51
CA GLY A 727 -5.56 -18.00 1.36
C GLY A 727 -5.04 -19.42 1.07
N TYR A 728 -5.24 -19.90 -0.16
CA TYR A 728 -5.16 -21.31 -0.53
C TYR A 728 -4.37 -21.56 -1.82
N ASN A 729 -4.15 -20.55 -2.66
CA ASN A 729 -3.13 -20.63 -3.71
C ASN A 729 -1.72 -20.53 -3.08
N LEU A 730 -1.01 -21.67 -3.01
CA LEU A 730 0.31 -21.80 -2.38
C LEU A 730 1.39 -20.82 -2.88
N THR A 731 1.26 -20.28 -4.10
CA THR A 731 2.19 -19.25 -4.61
C THR A 731 1.77 -17.87 -4.14
N ALA A 732 0.50 -17.48 -4.40
CA ALA A 732 -0.01 -16.16 -4.03
C ALA A 732 0.08 -15.86 -2.53
N ILE A 733 -0.18 -16.85 -1.66
CA ILE A 733 -0.02 -16.68 -0.21
C ILE A 733 1.45 -16.49 0.22
N SER A 734 2.37 -17.14 -0.49
CA SER A 734 3.81 -17.06 -0.20
C SER A 734 4.33 -15.69 -0.60
N GLU A 735 4.01 -15.22 -1.81
CA GLU A 735 4.38 -13.90 -2.32
C GLU A 735 3.79 -12.79 -1.43
N SER A 736 2.47 -12.79 -1.20
CA SER A 736 1.79 -11.73 -0.43
C SER A 736 2.25 -11.65 1.02
N MET A 737 2.40 -12.78 1.71
CA MET A 737 2.86 -12.77 3.10
C MET A 737 4.35 -12.39 3.23
N SER A 738 5.18 -12.72 2.23
CA SER A 738 6.57 -12.27 2.18
C SER A 738 6.67 -10.77 1.92
N ALA A 739 5.78 -10.23 1.07
CA ALA A 739 5.65 -8.80 0.82
C ALA A 739 5.24 -8.03 2.09
N CYS A 740 4.29 -8.56 2.88
CA CYS A 740 4.01 -8.03 4.22
C CYS A 740 5.26 -8.01 5.10
N THR A 741 5.98 -9.13 5.23
CA THR A 741 7.18 -9.22 6.10
C THR A 741 8.32 -8.30 5.65
N SER A 742 8.50 -8.10 4.35
CA SER A 742 9.46 -7.14 3.79
C SER A 742 9.17 -5.71 4.26
N ILE A 743 7.90 -5.28 4.21
CA ILE A 743 7.46 -3.99 4.78
C ILE A 743 7.68 -3.92 6.29
N LEU A 744 7.33 -4.98 7.04
CA LEU A 744 7.58 -5.04 8.48
C LEU A 744 9.07 -4.84 8.82
N LEU A 745 9.98 -5.25 7.93
CA LEU A 745 11.43 -5.13 8.05
C LEU A 745 12.01 -3.79 7.57
N GLY A 746 11.18 -2.81 7.18
CA GLY A 746 11.62 -1.48 6.73
C GLY A 746 12.09 -1.41 5.27
N ASP A 747 11.74 -2.41 4.44
CA ASP A 747 11.97 -2.33 3.00
C ASP A 747 11.02 -1.33 2.33
N PRO A 748 11.46 -0.64 1.25
CA PRO A 748 10.58 0.21 0.46
C PRO A 748 9.48 -0.61 -0.21
N ALA A 749 8.26 -0.08 -0.26
CA ALA A 749 7.14 -0.74 -0.92
C ALA A 749 7.37 -0.86 -2.44
N LEU A 750 7.07 -2.04 -2.98
CA LEU A 750 7.11 -2.27 -4.42
C LEU A 750 6.10 -1.32 -5.12
N PRO A 751 6.41 -0.82 -6.33
CA PRO A 751 5.48 0.00 -7.08
C PRO A 751 4.21 -0.81 -7.40
N LEU A 752 3.06 -0.19 -7.20
CA LEU A 752 1.79 -0.74 -7.65
C LEU A 752 1.72 -0.69 -9.19
N PRO A 753 1.03 -1.64 -9.85
CA PRO A 753 0.62 -1.41 -11.23
C PRO A 753 -0.30 -0.17 -11.30
N PRO A 754 -0.43 0.50 -12.46
CA PRO A 754 -1.31 1.66 -12.60
C PRO A 754 -2.73 1.36 -12.10
N LEU A 755 -3.13 2.02 -11.01
CA LEU A 755 -4.40 1.77 -10.34
C LEU A 755 -5.55 2.30 -11.20
N PRO A 756 -6.54 1.47 -11.58
CA PRO A 756 -7.77 1.98 -12.15
C PRO A 756 -8.61 2.67 -11.06
N PRO A 757 -9.58 3.52 -11.43
CA PRO A 757 -10.69 3.92 -10.57
C PRO A 757 -11.30 2.75 -9.79
N PRO A 758 -11.53 2.86 -8.47
CA PRO A 758 -12.23 1.85 -7.69
C PRO A 758 -13.60 1.53 -8.29
N HIS A 759 -13.93 0.23 -8.40
CA HIS A 759 -15.17 -0.21 -9.02
C HIS A 759 -16.40 0.45 -8.37
N PRO A 760 -17.41 0.93 -9.14
CA PRO A 760 -18.52 1.71 -8.58
C PRO A 760 -19.29 1.04 -7.42
N ASN A 761 -19.39 -0.28 -7.40
CA ASN A 761 -20.00 -0.99 -6.26
C ASN A 761 -19.16 -0.88 -4.98
N ALA A 762 -17.83 -0.87 -5.08
CA ALA A 762 -16.93 -0.66 -3.94
C ALA A 762 -17.03 0.77 -3.42
N ALA A 763 -17.07 1.77 -4.31
CA ALA A 763 -17.31 3.16 -3.93
C ALA A 763 -18.68 3.35 -3.23
N VAL A 764 -19.72 2.61 -3.66
CA VAL A 764 -21.02 2.56 -2.96
C VAL A 764 -20.88 1.91 -1.57
N SER A 765 -20.27 0.73 -1.44
CA SER A 765 -20.06 0.08 -0.14
C SER A 765 -19.30 0.97 0.84
N ILE A 766 -18.17 1.56 0.42
CA ILE A 766 -17.39 2.52 1.20
C ILE A 766 -18.27 3.69 1.66
N ASN A 767 -19.07 4.25 0.75
CA ASN A 767 -19.97 5.37 1.08
C ASN A 767 -21.06 5.01 2.10
N GLU A 768 -21.65 3.80 2.05
CA GLU A 768 -22.61 3.38 3.06
C GLU A 768 -21.96 3.15 4.43
N VAL A 769 -20.73 2.61 4.46
CA VAL A 769 -19.93 2.50 5.69
C VAL A 769 -19.61 3.87 6.28
N ILE A 770 -19.08 4.82 5.48
CA ILE A 770 -18.82 6.20 5.92
C ILE A 770 -20.07 6.84 6.54
N ARG A 771 -21.22 6.77 5.86
CA ARG A 771 -22.48 7.36 6.38
C ARG A 771 -22.89 6.72 7.70
N THR A 772 -22.83 5.40 7.79
CA THR A 772 -23.19 4.63 8.99
C THR A 772 -22.27 4.95 10.17
N HIS A 773 -20.96 5.00 9.92
CA HIS A 773 -19.94 5.17 10.95
C HIS A 773 -19.65 6.64 11.33
N SER A 774 -20.01 7.61 10.49
CA SER A 774 -19.85 9.06 10.78
C SER A 774 -20.62 9.53 12.02
N ALA A 775 -21.61 8.78 12.49
CA ALA A 775 -22.26 9.03 13.78
C ALA A 775 -21.29 8.83 14.97
N TYR A 776 -20.39 7.86 14.87
CA TYR A 776 -19.48 7.41 15.93
C TYR A 776 -18.09 8.04 15.81
N TRP A 777 -17.57 8.17 14.59
CA TRP A 777 -16.21 8.63 14.30
C TRP A 777 -16.23 10.01 13.64
N LEU A 778 -15.49 10.97 14.20
CA LEU A 778 -15.40 12.35 13.73
C LEU A 778 -14.59 12.48 12.44
N SER A 779 -13.55 11.67 12.29
CA SER A 779 -12.69 11.57 11.10
C SER A 779 -13.51 11.43 9.81
N LEU A 780 -14.56 10.61 9.83
CA LEU A 780 -15.45 10.34 8.69
C LEU A 780 -16.44 11.48 8.34
N ARG A 781 -16.43 12.61 9.05
CA ARG A 781 -17.45 13.68 8.91
C ARG A 781 -17.15 14.67 7.78
N ILE A 782 -16.87 14.14 6.60
CA ILE A 782 -16.54 14.90 5.39
C ILE A 782 -17.79 15.65 4.89
N GLN A 783 -17.90 16.94 5.23
CA GLN A 783 -19.03 17.78 4.84
C GLN A 783 -18.94 18.23 3.37
N LEU A 784 -19.39 17.37 2.46
CA LEU A 784 -19.57 17.72 1.04
C LEU A 784 -20.77 18.67 0.83
N PRO A 785 -20.65 19.70 -0.03
CA PRO A 785 -21.75 20.60 -0.38
C PRO A 785 -23.00 19.89 -0.95
N GLU A 786 -24.18 20.42 -0.63
CA GLU A 786 -25.46 19.82 -1.04
C GLU A 786 -25.70 19.84 -2.56
N SER A 787 -25.07 20.79 -3.28
CA SER A 787 -25.02 20.82 -4.74
C SER A 787 -24.36 19.59 -5.35
N LEU A 788 -23.28 19.07 -4.73
CA LEU A 788 -22.60 17.85 -5.17
C LEU A 788 -23.48 16.61 -4.91
N ARG A 789 -24.16 16.53 -3.76
CA ARG A 789 -25.11 15.44 -3.45
C ARG A 789 -26.22 15.31 -4.50
N LEU A 790 -26.69 16.42 -5.07
CA LEU A 790 -27.73 16.44 -6.11
C LEU A 790 -27.21 16.06 -7.51
N SER A 791 -25.90 16.03 -7.73
CA SER A 791 -25.28 15.66 -9.01
C SER A 791 -25.03 14.16 -9.18
N LEU A 792 -25.08 13.38 -8.09
CA LEU A 792 -24.80 11.95 -8.08
C LEU A 792 -25.93 11.11 -8.71
N PRO A 793 -25.65 10.01 -9.43
CA PRO A 793 -26.68 9.16 -10.01
C PRO A 793 -27.57 8.49 -8.96
N ASN A 794 -28.84 8.89 -8.91
CA ASN A 794 -29.83 8.33 -7.99
C ASN A 794 -30.05 6.82 -8.24
N PRO A 795 -29.93 5.92 -7.23
CA PRO A 795 -30.12 4.49 -7.42
C PRO A 795 -31.59 4.19 -7.77
N LYS A 796 -31.81 3.60 -8.96
CA LYS A 796 -33.16 3.26 -9.45
C LYS A 796 -33.81 2.20 -8.54
N PRO A 797 -34.96 2.46 -7.90
CA PRO A 797 -35.58 1.50 -6.99
C PRO A 797 -36.06 0.26 -7.75
N ARG A 798 -35.40 -0.89 -7.54
CA ARG A 798 -35.87 -2.19 -8.03
C ARG A 798 -37.17 -2.56 -7.32
N GLY A 799 -38.28 -2.58 -8.06
CA GLY A 799 -39.61 -2.87 -7.52
C GLY A 799 -39.71 -4.25 -6.87
N LYS A 800 -40.32 -4.31 -5.67
CA LYS A 800 -40.46 -5.53 -4.85
C LYS A 800 -41.18 -6.66 -5.61
N ARG A 801 -40.43 -7.66 -6.09
CA ARG A 801 -40.99 -8.95 -6.54
C ARG A 801 -41.50 -9.73 -5.33
N THR A 802 -42.81 -9.75 -5.11
CA THR A 802 -43.43 -10.51 -4.02
C THR A 802 -43.57 -12.00 -4.38
N SER A 803 -42.82 -12.85 -3.70
CA SER A 803 -42.83 -14.30 -3.88
C SER A 803 -44.04 -14.96 -3.20
N LYS A 804 -45.22 -14.91 -3.82
CA LYS A 804 -46.38 -15.72 -3.38
C LYS A 804 -46.25 -17.15 -3.90
N GLY A 805 -46.26 -18.11 -2.98
CA GLY A 805 -45.97 -19.52 -3.25
C GLY A 805 -47.00 -20.25 -4.12
N LYS A 806 -46.57 -21.32 -4.79
CA LYS A 806 -47.41 -22.18 -5.62
C LYS A 806 -48.46 -22.93 -4.77
N LYS A 807 -49.74 -22.71 -5.07
CA LYS A 807 -50.79 -23.74 -4.91
C LYS A 807 -51.62 -23.81 -6.20
N SER A 808 -51.43 -24.89 -6.95
CA SER A 808 -52.39 -25.37 -7.97
C SER A 808 -53.33 -26.37 -7.27
N PRO A 809 -54.58 -26.58 -7.75
CA PRO A 809 -54.75 -27.40 -8.96
C PRO A 809 -55.95 -27.03 -9.87
N ARG A 810 -56.07 -27.79 -10.98
CA ARG A 810 -57.24 -27.98 -11.85
C ARG A 810 -57.71 -26.83 -12.77
N GLN A 811 -57.20 -26.90 -14.00
CA GLN A 811 -58.00 -27.19 -15.21
C GLN A 811 -59.41 -26.56 -15.32
N GLY A 812 -59.51 -25.52 -16.14
CA GLY A 812 -60.68 -25.16 -16.93
C GLY A 812 -60.21 -24.89 -18.37
N ASN A 813 -60.96 -25.34 -19.38
CA ASN A 813 -60.56 -25.27 -20.80
C ASN A 813 -61.44 -24.27 -21.58
N GLN A 814 -61.00 -23.87 -22.78
CA GLN A 814 -61.63 -22.93 -23.73
C GLN A 814 -61.52 -21.43 -23.34
N GLY A 815 -61.40 -20.48 -24.28
CA GLY A 815 -61.12 -20.62 -25.72
C GLY A 815 -61.67 -19.47 -26.58
N GLY A 816 -60.79 -18.60 -27.13
CA GLY A 816 -61.15 -17.51 -28.06
C GLY A 816 -61.79 -16.27 -27.40
N ALA A 817 -61.81 -15.09 -28.03
CA ALA A 817 -61.17 -14.64 -29.26
C ALA A 817 -60.95 -13.10 -29.26
N SER A 818 -60.10 -12.60 -30.16
CA SER A 818 -59.87 -11.16 -30.49
C SER A 818 -60.90 -10.68 -31.57
N PRO A 819 -60.85 -9.47 -32.20
CA PRO A 819 -59.86 -8.37 -32.18
C PRO A 819 -60.43 -6.91 -32.24
N GLY A 820 -59.57 -5.91 -32.52
CA GLY A 820 -59.87 -4.48 -32.81
C GLY A 820 -58.90 -3.54 -32.05
N GLN A 821 -58.11 -2.60 -32.59
CA GLN A 821 -58.19 -1.69 -33.76
C GLN A 821 -59.42 -0.75 -33.73
N GLY A 822 -59.31 0.58 -33.77
CA GLY A 822 -58.12 1.46 -33.82
C GLY A 822 -58.45 2.98 -33.77
N SER A 823 -57.46 3.82 -34.11
CA SER A 823 -57.48 5.25 -34.57
C SER A 823 -58.81 5.91 -35.01
N SER A 824 -59.05 7.24 -34.96
CA SER A 824 -58.33 8.45 -34.45
C SER A 824 -59.09 9.76 -34.83
N GLN A 825 -58.75 10.94 -34.24
CA GLN A 825 -59.06 12.33 -34.73
C GLN A 825 -60.56 12.79 -34.68
N THR A 826 -61.00 14.08 -34.61
CA THR A 826 -60.44 15.43 -34.28
C THR A 826 -61.56 16.51 -34.08
N THR A 827 -61.25 17.65 -33.41
CA THR A 827 -61.85 19.03 -33.56
C THR A 827 -63.35 19.28 -33.18
N PRO A 828 -63.89 20.54 -33.12
CA PRO A 828 -63.32 21.90 -33.34
C PRO A 828 -63.60 23.04 -32.29
N GLN A 829 -62.79 24.11 -32.36
CA GLN A 829 -63.01 25.58 -32.17
C GLN A 829 -64.07 26.21 -31.22
N THR A 830 -63.70 27.27 -30.45
CA THR A 830 -64.13 28.71 -30.66
C THR A 830 -63.53 29.72 -29.65
N THR A 831 -63.66 31.03 -29.92
CA THR A 831 -63.18 32.25 -29.21
C THR A 831 -64.33 33.29 -29.13
N PRO A 832 -64.39 34.40 -28.31
CA PRO A 832 -63.36 35.49 -28.21
C PRO A 832 -63.35 36.45 -26.95
N GLN A 833 -62.48 37.51 -26.99
CA GLN A 833 -62.64 38.88 -26.38
C GLN A 833 -62.70 39.07 -24.83
N THR A 834 -62.35 40.20 -24.16
CA THR A 834 -61.37 41.34 -24.35
C THR A 834 -61.07 42.06 -23.00
N THR A 835 -60.03 42.90 -22.93
CA THR A 835 -59.49 43.63 -21.73
C THR A 835 -60.22 44.94 -21.33
N PRO A 836 -60.15 45.44 -20.06
CA PRO A 836 -59.09 46.40 -19.65
C PRO A 836 -58.60 46.35 -18.16
N LEU A 837 -57.65 47.25 -17.81
CA LEU A 837 -56.90 47.46 -16.53
C LEU A 837 -57.59 48.49 -15.56
N PRO A 838 -57.05 48.96 -14.38
CA PRO A 838 -55.75 48.69 -13.67
C PRO A 838 -55.77 48.58 -12.09
N SER A 839 -54.58 48.37 -11.48
CA SER A 839 -54.04 48.89 -10.19
C SER A 839 -54.34 48.28 -8.78
N GLY A 840 -53.26 48.11 -7.97
CA GLY A 840 -53.19 47.93 -6.49
C GLY A 840 -53.64 46.56 -5.93
N ASP A 841 -52.80 45.60 -5.49
CA ASP A 841 -51.66 45.48 -4.53
C ASP A 841 -52.07 44.89 -3.14
N ARG A 842 -51.36 43.82 -2.74
CA ARG A 842 -51.35 43.04 -1.47
C ARG A 842 -52.58 42.22 -1.00
N GLY A 843 -52.27 40.95 -0.65
CA GLY A 843 -52.95 40.14 0.38
C GLY A 843 -54.11 39.23 -0.08
N ASP A 844 -54.47 38.14 0.65
CA ASP A 844 -53.71 37.36 1.66
C ASP A 844 -54.47 36.06 2.04
N LEU A 845 -53.77 35.02 2.54
CA LEU A 845 -54.31 33.83 3.28
C LEU A 845 -55.31 32.90 2.52
N ASP A 846 -55.68 31.66 2.91
CA ASP A 846 -55.26 30.65 3.93
C ASP A 846 -55.47 29.26 3.25
N LEU A 847 -54.81 28.12 3.52
CA LEU A 847 -54.32 27.46 4.73
C LEU A 847 -55.38 26.68 5.57
N ASP A 848 -55.71 25.44 5.18
CA ASP A 848 -55.91 24.28 6.08
C ASP A 848 -56.32 23.00 5.31
N ASP A 849 -55.39 22.06 5.07
CA ASP A 849 -55.72 20.60 4.94
C ASP A 849 -54.49 19.66 4.82
N LEU A 850 -53.27 20.15 4.55
CA LEU A 850 -52.09 19.30 4.27
C LEU A 850 -51.05 19.20 5.42
N THR A 851 -51.30 19.83 6.57
CA THR A 851 -50.40 19.91 7.73
C THR A 851 -50.70 18.88 8.83
N LYS A 852 -50.61 17.58 8.52
CA LYS A 852 -50.64 16.49 9.52
C LYS A 852 -49.57 15.42 9.28
N GLY A 853 -48.33 15.72 9.66
CA GLY A 853 -47.23 14.75 9.53
C GLY A 853 -45.83 15.25 9.93
N LEU A 854 -45.61 15.45 11.23
CA LEU A 854 -44.28 15.44 11.88
C LEU A 854 -43.18 16.39 11.34
N VAL A 855 -43.09 17.57 11.95
CA VAL A 855 -41.79 18.24 12.18
C VAL A 855 -41.71 18.66 13.64
N SER A 856 -40.72 18.13 14.37
CA SER A 856 -40.00 18.83 15.43
C SER A 856 -38.89 17.93 16.00
N LEU A 857 -37.64 18.29 15.71
CA LEU A 857 -36.57 18.42 16.71
C LEU A 857 -35.34 18.98 16.02
N ASP A 858 -35.21 20.30 16.07
CA ASP A 858 -34.01 21.03 15.63
C ASP A 858 -33.04 21.15 16.81
N LEU A 859 -31.75 20.91 16.60
CA LEU A 859 -30.74 20.78 17.65
C LEU A 859 -29.54 21.70 17.42
N ASN A 860 -29.72 22.97 17.77
CA ASN A 860 -28.63 23.95 17.84
C ASN A 860 -28.85 24.96 19.00
N GLN A 861 -28.52 24.54 20.23
CA GLN A 861 -28.21 25.49 21.31
C GLN A 861 -27.43 24.84 22.46
N SER A 862 -26.21 25.35 22.68
CA SER A 862 -25.36 24.99 23.81
C SER A 862 -25.71 25.80 25.07
N THR A 863 -25.66 25.20 26.26
CA THR A 863 -25.30 25.92 27.49
C THR A 863 -24.87 24.96 28.60
N SER A 864 -24.03 25.45 29.52
CA SER A 864 -23.40 24.70 30.59
C SER A 864 -24.13 24.83 31.94
N ALA A 865 -24.38 23.72 32.64
CA ALA A 865 -24.58 23.70 34.10
C ALA A 865 -24.35 22.30 34.71
N ASN A 866 -23.51 22.21 35.74
CA ASN A 866 -23.54 21.08 36.70
C ASN A 866 -24.69 21.31 37.70
N PRO A 867 -25.32 20.24 38.22
CA PRO A 867 -25.01 19.90 39.61
C PRO A 867 -24.98 18.39 39.93
N SER A 868 -24.30 18.06 41.04
CA SER A 868 -24.13 16.72 41.60
C SER A 868 -25.40 16.18 42.32
N PRO A 869 -25.50 14.86 42.64
CA PRO A 869 -26.79 14.17 42.77
C PRO A 869 -27.43 14.13 44.17
N ALA A 870 -28.73 13.86 44.21
CA ALA A 870 -29.50 13.61 45.44
C ALA A 870 -30.45 12.38 45.32
N SER A 871 -30.13 11.33 46.08
CA SER A 871 -31.01 10.33 46.74
C SER A 871 -32.37 9.89 46.12
N VAL A 872 -32.43 8.60 45.72
CA VAL A 872 -33.22 7.51 46.37
C VAL A 872 -34.73 7.78 46.65
N PRO A 873 -35.67 6.94 46.12
CA PRO A 873 -35.82 5.58 46.66
C PRO A 873 -36.20 4.43 45.69
N VAL A 874 -35.92 3.20 46.13
CA VAL A 874 -36.34 1.92 45.52
C VAL A 874 -37.36 1.22 46.43
N GLY A 875 -38.44 0.68 45.85
CA GLY A 875 -39.35 -0.25 46.51
C GLY A 875 -38.95 -1.71 46.27
N GLY A 876 -39.04 -2.57 47.30
CA GLY A 876 -38.64 -3.99 47.22
C GLY A 876 -39.83 -4.97 47.06
N ALA A 877 -39.74 -6.24 47.50
CA ALA A 877 -38.66 -6.86 48.27
C ALA A 877 -38.71 -8.42 48.33
N ARG A 878 -37.53 -9.05 48.31
CA ARG A 878 -37.14 -10.30 49.05
C ARG A 878 -37.89 -11.62 48.68
N SER A 879 -37.45 -12.83 49.09
CA SER A 879 -36.43 -13.25 50.07
C SER A 879 -35.92 -14.70 49.86
N LYS A 880 -34.63 -14.99 50.18
CA LYS A 880 -34.18 -16.05 51.14
C LYS A 880 -32.64 -16.26 51.19
N VAL A 881 -32.00 -15.79 52.26
CA VAL A 881 -31.31 -16.60 53.33
C VAL A 881 -30.52 -17.86 52.87
N ARG A 882 -29.24 -18.12 53.19
CA ARG A 882 -28.33 -17.65 54.29
C ARG A 882 -26.84 -17.95 53.98
N LEU A 883 -25.90 -17.26 54.62
CA LEU A 883 -24.72 -17.86 55.29
C LEU A 883 -24.12 -16.89 56.33
N SER A 884 -23.02 -17.24 57.01
CA SER A 884 -22.52 -16.51 58.21
C SER A 884 -20.97 -16.51 58.32
N PRO A 885 -20.35 -15.58 59.08
CA PRO A 885 -18.98 -15.10 58.81
C PRO A 885 -17.90 -15.59 59.78
N MET A 886 -16.61 -15.27 59.51
CA MET A 886 -15.64 -14.81 60.54
C MET A 886 -14.38 -14.11 59.95
N LYS A 887 -14.14 -12.89 60.46
CA LYS A 887 -12.87 -12.23 60.87
C LYS A 887 -11.55 -12.41 60.09
N SER A 888 -10.94 -11.27 59.80
CA SER A 888 -9.47 -11.04 59.72
C SER A 888 -8.91 -10.45 61.03
N PRO A 889 -7.58 -10.52 61.27
CA PRO A 889 -6.85 -9.72 62.27
C PRO A 889 -5.89 -8.68 61.62
N VAL A 890 -5.18 -7.88 62.44
CA VAL A 890 -4.51 -6.62 62.04
C VAL A 890 -2.99 -6.59 62.31
N VAL A 891 -2.30 -5.76 61.51
CA VAL A 891 -0.87 -5.36 61.48
C VAL A 891 -0.21 -5.06 62.84
N LYS A 892 1.11 -5.27 62.92
CA LYS A 892 2.05 -4.48 63.75
C LYS A 892 3.47 -4.42 63.16
N GLU A 893 4.17 -3.30 63.35
CA GLU A 893 5.56 -3.04 62.91
C GLU A 893 6.59 -3.28 64.04
N VAL A 894 7.90 -3.32 63.71
CA VAL A 894 8.96 -2.40 64.23
C VAL A 894 10.34 -2.71 63.57
N LYS A 895 11.25 -1.72 63.59
CA LYS A 895 12.61 -1.65 62.97
C LYS A 895 13.72 -2.28 63.87
N THR A 896 14.99 -2.46 63.51
CA THR A 896 15.81 -2.22 62.28
C THR A 896 16.85 -3.39 62.11
N GLU A 897 18.16 -3.36 61.76
CA GLU A 897 19.21 -2.34 61.41
C GLU A 897 20.43 -2.95 60.64
N ALA A 898 21.20 -2.09 59.95
CA ALA A 898 22.62 -2.23 59.53
C ALA A 898 23.08 -3.27 58.45
N VAL A 899 24.30 -3.02 57.92
CA VAL A 899 25.03 -3.64 56.77
C VAL A 899 26.47 -4.02 57.25
N PRO A 900 27.50 -4.53 56.47
CA PRO A 900 27.73 -4.49 55.00
C PRO A 900 28.40 -5.73 54.32
N ASN A 901 28.75 -5.55 53.02
CA ASN A 901 29.88 -6.11 52.23
C ASN A 901 29.65 -7.12 51.07
N THR A 902 30.24 -6.73 49.93
CA THR A 902 30.59 -7.49 48.69
C THR A 902 31.96 -8.21 48.87
N PRO A 903 32.41 -9.16 48.00
CA PRO A 903 33.02 -8.81 46.70
C PRO A 903 32.99 -9.84 45.53
N GLU A 904 33.41 -9.31 44.37
CA GLU A 904 34.07 -9.82 43.14
C GLU A 904 34.36 -11.32 42.83
N ILE A 905 34.01 -11.68 41.58
CA ILE A 905 34.87 -12.21 40.47
C ILE A 905 36.09 -13.11 40.81
N LEU A 906 36.18 -14.30 40.17
CA LEU A 906 37.39 -14.84 39.49
C LEU A 906 37.12 -16.14 38.70
N GLN A 907 37.91 -16.39 37.63
CA GLN A 907 38.11 -17.71 37.00
C GLN A 907 39.26 -18.46 37.71
N PRO A 908 39.43 -19.80 37.56
CA PRO A 908 40.42 -20.25 36.56
C PRO A 908 40.20 -21.64 35.90
N THR A 909 41.07 -21.90 34.92
CA THR A 909 41.36 -23.10 34.12
C THR A 909 41.68 -24.42 34.84
N GLY A 910 41.51 -25.57 34.16
CA GLY A 910 42.26 -26.82 34.45
C GLY A 910 41.70 -28.07 33.73
N ALA A 911 42.56 -28.94 33.16
CA ALA A 911 42.16 -30.14 32.39
C ALA A 911 42.92 -31.42 32.80
N VAL A 912 42.32 -32.60 32.59
CA VAL A 912 42.91 -33.96 32.75
C VAL A 912 42.29 -34.96 31.74
N GLU A 913 43.06 -35.98 31.33
CA GLU A 913 42.79 -37.00 30.28
C GLU A 913 43.36 -38.38 30.76
N VAL A 914 43.05 -39.60 30.26
CA VAL A 914 42.22 -40.15 29.13
C VAL A 914 41.24 -41.22 29.72
N GLU A 915 40.46 -42.09 29.04
CA GLU A 915 40.64 -43.19 28.05
C GLU A 915 39.20 -43.71 27.67
N GLY A 916 38.89 -44.41 26.56
CA GLY A 916 39.64 -44.73 25.33
C GLY A 916 38.96 -45.82 24.44
N ALA A 917 38.74 -45.52 23.14
CA ALA A 917 38.47 -46.44 21.99
C ALA A 917 37.22 -47.37 22.00
N SER A 918 36.57 -47.80 20.89
CA SER A 918 36.73 -47.67 19.41
C SER A 918 35.37 -47.93 18.71
N GLY A 919 35.09 -47.62 17.42
CA GLY A 919 35.83 -46.83 16.40
C GLY A 919 35.30 -47.06 14.95
N TYR A 920 35.47 -46.04 14.06
CA TYR A 920 35.25 -46.03 12.59
C TYR A 920 33.77 -46.10 12.07
N SER A 921 33.39 -45.57 10.87
CA SER A 921 34.19 -45.03 9.73
C SER A 921 33.51 -43.91 8.89
N LYS A 922 34.31 -42.93 8.46
CA LYS A 922 34.34 -42.15 7.18
C LYS A 922 33.06 -41.57 6.51
N GLU A 923 33.18 -40.29 6.14
CA GLU A 923 32.38 -39.54 5.15
C GLU A 923 32.78 -39.83 3.69
N PRO A 924 32.04 -39.26 2.72
CA PRO A 924 32.66 -38.51 1.63
C PRO A 924 32.14 -37.05 1.51
N VAL A 925 33.06 -36.12 1.25
CA VAL A 925 32.76 -34.72 0.86
C VAL A 925 32.42 -34.66 -0.63
N PHE A 926 31.53 -33.74 -1.02
CA PHE A 926 31.35 -33.35 -2.42
C PHE A 926 31.14 -31.83 -2.55
N GLU A 927 32.15 -31.12 -3.03
CA GLU A 927 32.00 -29.75 -3.50
C GLU A 927 31.37 -29.74 -4.90
N LEU A 928 30.52 -28.76 -5.21
CA LEU A 928 30.19 -28.42 -6.59
C LEU A 928 30.10 -26.91 -6.74
N PHE A 929 30.68 -26.39 -7.82
CA PHE A 929 30.81 -24.95 -8.07
C PHE A 929 29.47 -24.33 -8.49
N CYS A 930 29.05 -23.27 -7.80
CA CYS A 930 28.02 -22.37 -8.30
C CYS A 930 28.62 -21.50 -9.43
N GLY A 931 28.14 -21.67 -10.66
CA GLY A 931 28.38 -20.71 -11.74
C GLY A 931 27.26 -19.65 -11.74
N ASN A 932 27.62 -18.38 -11.61
CA ASN A 932 26.69 -17.28 -11.91
C ASN A 932 26.46 -17.19 -13.42
N GLN A 933 25.22 -16.91 -13.80
CA GLN A 933 24.94 -16.06 -14.94
C GLN A 933 23.61 -15.35 -14.70
N ASP A 934 23.60 -14.05 -14.98
CA ASP A 934 22.56 -13.12 -14.53
C ASP A 934 21.76 -12.55 -15.73
N VAL A 935 20.73 -11.75 -15.43
CA VAL A 935 19.51 -11.60 -16.24
C VAL A 935 19.47 -10.28 -17.04
N ASP A 936 18.83 -10.28 -18.21
CA ASP A 936 18.14 -9.08 -18.75
C ASP A 936 17.03 -9.44 -19.76
N GLY A 937 16.13 -8.49 -20.02
CA GLY A 937 15.69 -8.23 -21.40
C GLY A 937 14.18 -8.09 -21.58
N SER A 938 13.47 -9.22 -21.58
CA SER A 938 12.01 -9.23 -21.83
C SER A 938 11.36 -10.55 -21.42
N THR A 939 10.53 -10.52 -20.37
CA THR A 939 9.80 -11.71 -19.91
C THR A 939 8.29 -11.58 -20.08
N MET A 940 7.86 -11.86 -21.32
CA MET A 940 6.78 -12.83 -21.48
C MET A 940 7.12 -14.08 -20.65
N TYR A 941 6.14 -14.87 -20.21
CA TYR A 941 6.38 -16.14 -19.51
C TYR A 941 6.96 -17.20 -20.48
N VAL A 942 8.25 -17.05 -20.83
CA VAL A 942 9.04 -18.02 -21.56
C VAL A 942 9.32 -19.17 -20.60
N VAL A 943 8.52 -20.23 -20.71
CA VAL A 943 8.84 -21.51 -20.08
C VAL A 943 9.96 -22.14 -20.89
N ASP A 944 11.20 -21.76 -20.59
CA ASP A 944 12.38 -22.14 -21.37
C ASP A 944 12.53 -23.68 -21.42
N PRO A 945 12.38 -24.31 -22.59
CA PRO A 945 12.36 -25.75 -22.70
C PRO A 945 13.80 -26.30 -22.71
N LEU A 946 14.12 -27.15 -21.74
CA LEU A 946 15.46 -27.69 -21.53
C LEU A 946 16.06 -28.24 -22.84
N SER A 947 17.23 -27.71 -23.19
CA SER A 947 17.99 -28.11 -24.37
C SER A 947 18.57 -29.52 -24.27
N TRP A 948 18.61 -30.09 -23.06
CA TRP A 948 19.06 -31.45 -22.75
C TRP A 948 18.19 -32.10 -21.68
N CYS A 949 18.02 -33.42 -21.76
CA CYS A 949 17.34 -34.25 -20.77
C CYS A 949 17.90 -35.68 -20.84
N PRO A 950 18.13 -36.36 -19.70
CA PRO A 950 18.70 -37.72 -19.69
C PRO A 950 17.77 -38.79 -20.27
N HIS A 951 16.53 -38.43 -20.63
CA HIS A 951 15.54 -39.32 -21.23
C HIS A 951 15.44 -39.18 -22.76
N LEU A 952 16.22 -38.29 -23.40
CA LEU A 952 16.20 -38.09 -24.85
C LEU A 952 16.49 -39.37 -25.65
N ASP A 953 17.33 -40.27 -25.11
CA ASP A 953 17.65 -41.58 -25.71
C ASP A 953 16.44 -42.54 -25.76
N SER A 954 15.33 -42.21 -25.09
CA SER A 954 14.08 -42.97 -25.16
C SER A 954 13.17 -42.59 -26.34
N VAL A 955 13.49 -41.52 -27.06
CA VAL A 955 12.75 -41.10 -28.27
C VAL A 955 12.98 -42.12 -29.38
N ARG A 956 11.91 -42.55 -30.04
CA ARG A 956 11.98 -43.45 -31.20
C ARG A 956 11.84 -42.67 -32.52
N PRO A 957 12.44 -43.14 -33.63
CA PRO A 957 12.21 -42.55 -34.95
C PRO A 957 10.74 -42.45 -35.30
N VAL A 958 10.36 -41.41 -36.04
CA VAL A 958 8.96 -41.15 -36.43
C VAL A 958 8.41 -42.32 -37.27
N PRO A 959 7.16 -42.76 -37.06
CA PRO A 959 6.54 -43.79 -37.89
C PRO A 959 6.49 -43.39 -39.37
N VAL A 960 6.57 -44.37 -40.28
CA VAL A 960 6.55 -44.15 -41.74
C VAL A 960 5.26 -43.46 -42.23
N GLY A 961 4.18 -43.53 -41.45
CA GLY A 961 2.92 -42.80 -41.69
C GLY A 961 2.84 -41.39 -41.10
N GLY A 962 3.93 -40.85 -40.53
CA GLY A 962 3.94 -39.57 -39.83
C GLY A 962 3.29 -39.61 -38.44
N ILE A 963 2.81 -38.45 -37.97
CA ILE A 963 2.08 -38.29 -36.70
C ILE A 963 0.74 -37.64 -37.00
N ASP A 964 -0.33 -38.42 -36.86
CA ASP A 964 -1.70 -37.90 -36.92
C ASP A 964 -2.10 -37.24 -35.59
N VAL A 965 -2.09 -35.90 -35.59
CA VAL A 965 -2.43 -35.05 -34.43
C VAL A 965 -3.93 -35.00 -34.11
N PHE A 966 -4.78 -35.60 -34.95
CA PHE A 966 -6.24 -35.64 -34.76
C PHE A 966 -6.72 -36.98 -34.20
N ARG A 967 -5.80 -37.91 -33.87
CA ARG A 967 -6.17 -39.18 -33.25
C ARG A 967 -6.82 -38.97 -31.87
N PRO A 968 -7.91 -39.68 -31.56
CA PRO A 968 -8.46 -39.72 -30.20
C PRO A 968 -7.58 -40.54 -29.25
N CYS A 969 -7.77 -40.34 -27.95
CA CYS A 969 -7.19 -41.13 -26.88
C CYS A 969 -7.54 -42.62 -27.03
N GLU A 970 -6.53 -43.50 -27.01
CA GLU A 970 -6.73 -44.95 -27.22
C GLU A 970 -7.56 -45.64 -26.11
N ASP A 971 -7.60 -45.08 -24.90
CA ASP A 971 -8.34 -45.67 -23.76
C ASP A 971 -9.78 -45.15 -23.63
N CYS A 972 -10.04 -43.86 -23.89
CA CYS A 972 -11.35 -43.24 -23.65
C CYS A 972 -11.98 -42.50 -24.84
N GLY A 973 -11.35 -42.51 -26.02
CA GLY A 973 -11.93 -42.01 -27.27
C GLY A 973 -12.07 -40.48 -27.38
N THR A 974 -11.68 -39.70 -26.36
CA THR A 974 -11.74 -38.23 -26.40
C THR A 974 -10.73 -37.65 -27.40
N ASP A 975 -11.07 -36.54 -28.03
CA ASP A 975 -10.23 -35.71 -28.90
C ASP A 975 -9.57 -34.53 -28.16
N THR A 976 -10.07 -34.18 -26.98
CA THR A 976 -9.59 -33.06 -26.15
C THR A 976 -8.25 -33.33 -25.44
N GLU A 977 -7.35 -32.33 -25.49
CA GLU A 977 -5.97 -32.36 -24.97
C GLU A 977 -5.25 -33.70 -25.15
N ASN A 978 -5.20 -34.23 -26.37
CA ASN A 978 -4.43 -35.44 -26.63
C ASN A 978 -2.93 -35.18 -26.74
N TRP A 979 -2.17 -36.17 -26.28
CA TRP A 979 -0.71 -36.22 -26.32
C TRP A 979 -0.30 -37.51 -27.02
N ILE A 980 0.89 -37.52 -27.62
CA ILE A 980 1.53 -38.73 -28.19
C ILE A 980 2.81 -39.07 -27.42
N CYS A 981 3.00 -40.34 -27.13
CA CYS A 981 4.20 -40.84 -26.47
C CYS A 981 5.37 -40.92 -27.46
N LEU A 982 6.47 -40.22 -27.23
CA LEU A 982 7.64 -40.24 -28.12
C LEU A 982 8.46 -41.54 -28.05
N CYS A 983 8.17 -42.41 -27.08
CA CYS A 983 8.80 -43.72 -26.93
C CYS A 983 8.07 -44.85 -27.68
N CYS A 984 6.77 -44.70 -27.99
CA CYS A 984 5.96 -45.76 -28.63
C CYS A 984 4.84 -45.31 -29.58
N TYR A 985 4.65 -44.00 -29.77
CA TYR A 985 3.65 -43.38 -30.67
C TYR A 985 2.17 -43.74 -30.41
N LYS A 986 1.84 -44.22 -29.21
CA LYS A 986 0.47 -44.29 -28.70
C LYS A 986 -0.07 -42.91 -28.31
N VAL A 987 -1.36 -42.70 -28.52
CA VAL A 987 -2.06 -41.43 -28.25
C VAL A 987 -2.99 -41.56 -27.05
N TYR A 988 -2.88 -40.65 -26.09
CA TYR A 988 -3.66 -40.64 -24.85
C TYR A 988 -3.98 -39.21 -24.41
N CYS A 989 -5.08 -39.02 -23.68
CA CYS A 989 -5.48 -37.69 -23.21
C CYS A 989 -4.63 -37.20 -22.02
N GLY A 990 -4.55 -35.87 -21.92
CA GLY A 990 -3.70 -35.14 -21.01
C GLY A 990 -4.10 -35.21 -19.55
N ARG A 991 -3.26 -34.60 -18.71
CA ARG A 991 -3.37 -34.63 -17.24
C ARG A 991 -4.62 -33.93 -16.69
N TYR A 992 -5.23 -33.03 -17.46
CA TYR A 992 -6.43 -32.28 -17.07
C TYR A 992 -7.74 -32.88 -17.62
N VAL A 993 -7.65 -33.99 -18.37
CA VAL A 993 -8.81 -34.68 -18.95
C VAL A 993 -9.12 -35.97 -18.20
N ASN A 994 -8.43 -37.09 -18.51
CA ASN A 994 -8.55 -38.35 -17.77
C ASN A 994 -7.18 -38.97 -17.42
N GLN A 995 -6.09 -38.21 -17.54
CA GLN A 995 -4.73 -38.61 -17.14
C GLN A 995 -4.13 -39.84 -17.83
N HIS A 996 -4.78 -40.46 -18.83
CA HIS A 996 -4.29 -41.68 -19.48
C HIS A 996 -2.84 -41.58 -20.00
N MET A 997 -2.37 -40.42 -20.47
CA MET A 997 -0.95 -40.28 -20.86
C MET A 997 0.01 -40.33 -19.66
N LEU A 998 -0.39 -39.79 -18.51
CA LEU A 998 0.39 -39.89 -17.27
C LEU A 998 0.39 -41.34 -16.75
N THR A 999 -0.77 -42.00 -16.75
CA THR A 999 -0.90 -43.42 -16.40
C THR A 999 -0.04 -44.30 -17.32
N HIS A 1000 -0.05 -44.03 -18.64
CA HIS A 1000 0.81 -44.69 -19.60
C HIS A 1000 2.29 -44.49 -19.28
N GLY A 1001 2.73 -43.23 -19.09
CA GLY A 1001 4.13 -42.91 -18.78
C GLY A 1001 4.63 -43.55 -17.48
N MET A 1002 3.76 -43.65 -16.46
CA MET A 1002 4.06 -44.36 -15.21
C MET A 1002 4.13 -45.89 -15.40
N ALA A 1003 3.19 -46.48 -16.14
CA ALA A 1003 3.09 -47.94 -16.30
C ALA A 1003 4.08 -48.53 -17.31
N SER A 1004 4.62 -47.72 -18.22
CA SER A 1004 5.55 -48.13 -19.28
C SER A 1004 6.95 -47.51 -19.18
N GLU A 1005 7.19 -46.66 -18.17
CA GLU A 1005 8.41 -45.89 -18.01
C GLU A 1005 8.74 -44.94 -19.19
N HIS A 1006 7.77 -44.67 -20.06
CA HIS A 1006 7.88 -43.72 -21.16
C HIS A 1006 7.74 -42.27 -20.68
N ARG A 1007 8.87 -41.57 -20.59
CA ARG A 1007 8.97 -40.27 -19.89
C ARG A 1007 8.73 -39.05 -20.78
N LEU A 1008 8.88 -39.17 -22.10
CA LEU A 1008 8.76 -38.08 -23.07
C LEU A 1008 7.45 -38.17 -23.88
N VAL A 1009 6.72 -37.06 -23.90
CA VAL A 1009 5.41 -36.94 -24.56
C VAL A 1009 5.30 -35.61 -25.30
N LEU A 1010 4.63 -35.60 -26.45
CA LEU A 1010 4.35 -34.41 -27.26
C LEU A 1010 2.86 -34.09 -27.19
N SER A 1011 2.51 -32.84 -26.90
CA SER A 1011 1.13 -32.35 -26.87
C SER A 1011 0.62 -32.02 -28.27
N PHE A 1012 -0.59 -32.46 -28.64
CA PHE A 1012 -1.21 -32.05 -29.91
C PHE A 1012 -1.82 -30.64 -29.86
N ALA A 1013 -2.04 -30.06 -28.68
CA ALA A 1013 -2.64 -28.73 -28.53
C ALA A 1013 -1.72 -27.59 -29.03
N ASP A 1014 -0.43 -27.67 -28.67
CA ASP A 1014 0.58 -26.61 -28.84
C ASP A 1014 1.92 -27.13 -29.42
N LEU A 1015 2.07 -28.45 -29.65
CA LEU A 1015 3.30 -29.11 -30.12
C LEU A 1015 4.51 -28.96 -29.18
N SER A 1016 4.26 -28.66 -27.90
CA SER A 1016 5.29 -28.74 -26.86
C SER A 1016 5.62 -30.19 -26.52
N VAL A 1017 6.84 -30.42 -26.01
CA VAL A 1017 7.30 -31.74 -25.55
C VAL A 1017 7.59 -31.66 -24.07
N TRP A 1018 7.00 -32.53 -23.27
CA TRP A 1018 7.15 -32.58 -21.81
C TRP A 1018 7.88 -33.84 -21.37
N CYS A 1019 8.71 -33.72 -20.34
CA CYS A 1019 9.36 -34.84 -19.67
C CYS A 1019 8.81 -35.04 -18.25
N TYR A 1020 8.00 -36.08 -18.03
CA TYR A 1020 7.37 -36.32 -16.72
C TYR A 1020 8.38 -36.46 -15.57
N SER A 1021 9.52 -37.11 -15.79
CA SER A 1021 10.55 -37.30 -14.75
C SER A 1021 11.44 -36.07 -14.51
N CYS A 1022 11.44 -35.08 -15.42
CA CYS A 1022 12.20 -33.83 -15.23
C CYS A 1022 11.29 -32.64 -14.86
N GLN A 1023 9.97 -32.82 -14.94
CA GLN A 1023 8.95 -31.80 -14.72
C GLN A 1023 9.19 -30.50 -15.51
N ALA A 1024 9.66 -30.65 -16.76
CA ALA A 1024 10.02 -29.56 -17.64
C ALA A 1024 9.64 -29.86 -19.11
N TYR A 1025 9.46 -28.81 -19.89
CA TYR A 1025 9.40 -28.90 -21.34
C TYR A 1025 10.80 -29.09 -21.93
N ILE A 1026 10.90 -29.69 -23.12
CA ILE A 1026 12.15 -30.10 -23.76
C ILE A 1026 12.21 -29.57 -25.19
N HIS A 1027 13.35 -28.99 -25.58
CA HIS A 1027 13.63 -28.58 -26.96
C HIS A 1027 15.01 -29.10 -27.37
N ASN A 1028 15.06 -30.20 -28.11
CA ASN A 1028 16.31 -30.79 -28.56
C ASN A 1028 16.19 -31.35 -29.98
N GLN A 1029 17.30 -31.42 -30.72
CA GLN A 1029 17.34 -31.98 -32.07
C GLN A 1029 16.72 -33.39 -32.16
N MET A 1030 16.89 -34.22 -31.13
CA MET A 1030 16.31 -35.57 -31.04
C MET A 1030 14.77 -35.60 -31.07
N VAL A 1031 14.10 -34.52 -30.66
CA VAL A 1031 12.62 -34.41 -30.74
C VAL A 1031 12.16 -33.57 -31.95
N PHE A 1032 13.09 -32.99 -32.73
CA PHE A 1032 12.76 -32.15 -33.87
C PHE A 1032 11.98 -32.92 -34.95
N GLU A 1033 12.38 -34.14 -35.29
CA GLU A 1033 11.68 -34.96 -36.31
C GLU A 1033 10.21 -35.19 -35.94
N ALA A 1034 9.94 -35.56 -34.69
CA ALA A 1034 8.58 -35.79 -34.19
C ALA A 1034 7.76 -34.49 -34.14
N LYS A 1035 8.35 -33.39 -33.66
CA LYS A 1035 7.71 -32.06 -33.71
C LYS A 1035 7.39 -31.64 -35.14
N ASN A 1036 8.31 -31.85 -36.09
CA ASN A 1036 8.12 -31.49 -37.48
C ASN A 1036 7.02 -32.32 -38.16
N ALA A 1037 7.00 -33.64 -37.92
CA ALA A 1037 5.94 -34.51 -38.43
C ALA A 1037 4.55 -34.11 -37.91
N ALA A 1038 4.44 -33.77 -36.63
CA ALA A 1038 3.21 -33.26 -36.04
C ALA A 1038 2.82 -31.86 -36.58
N HIS A 1039 3.80 -30.98 -36.82
CA HIS A 1039 3.57 -29.65 -37.42
C HIS A 1039 3.09 -29.75 -38.87
N CYS A 1040 3.74 -30.56 -39.70
CA CYS A 1040 3.34 -30.84 -41.08
C CYS A 1040 1.90 -31.34 -41.17
N MET A 1041 1.50 -32.25 -40.27
CA MET A 1041 0.13 -32.75 -40.21
C MET A 1041 -0.88 -31.68 -39.76
N LYS A 1042 -0.48 -30.80 -38.83
CA LYS A 1042 -1.36 -29.79 -38.23
C LYS A 1042 -1.56 -28.54 -39.09
N PHE A 1043 -0.54 -28.13 -39.83
CA PHE A 1043 -0.50 -26.85 -40.55
C PHE A 1043 -0.22 -26.98 -42.06
N GLY A 1044 0.24 -28.14 -42.54
CA GLY A 1044 0.53 -28.37 -43.96
C GLY A 1044 1.93 -27.96 -44.43
N GLU A 1045 2.80 -27.52 -43.52
CA GLU A 1045 4.16 -27.03 -43.80
C GLU A 1045 5.18 -27.50 -42.74
N ASP A 1046 6.46 -27.55 -43.12
CA ASP A 1046 7.58 -27.80 -42.19
C ASP A 1046 7.68 -26.70 -41.12
N MET A 1047 8.19 -27.04 -39.93
CA MET A 1047 8.51 -26.05 -38.91
C MET A 1047 9.59 -25.08 -39.41
N PRO A 1048 9.45 -23.77 -39.15
CA PRO A 1048 10.53 -22.81 -39.35
C PRO A 1048 11.80 -23.25 -38.59
N LEU A 1049 12.93 -23.32 -39.31
CA LEU A 1049 14.23 -23.59 -38.70
C LEU A 1049 14.68 -22.36 -37.90
N SER A 1050 14.73 -22.49 -36.58
CA SER A 1050 15.40 -21.54 -35.69
C SER A 1050 16.92 -21.63 -35.86
N ASN A 1051 17.56 -20.49 -36.13
CA ASN A 1051 19.02 -20.31 -36.03
C ASN A 1051 19.44 -20.09 -34.57
#